data_AF-A0A3B3HYC5-F1
#
_entry.id   AF-A0A3B3HYC5-F1
#
_cell.length_a   1.000
_cell.length_b   1.000
_cell.length_c   1.000
_cell.angle_alpha   90.00
_cell.angle_beta   90.00
_cell.angle_gamma   90.00
#
_symmetry.space_group_name_H-M   'P 1'
#
loop_
_entity.id
_entity.type
_entity.pdbx_description
1 polymer ?
#
loop_
_entity_poly.entity_id
_entity_poly.type
_entity_poly.pdbx_seq_one_letter_code
_entity_poly.pdbx_strand_id
1 'polypeptide(L)'
;MWKTHNEACLSPQNNGLTISLTYCEYFGSCSNQTSSSPDSCYDRNRASGRLNNGIPMVPRKRSSSELDNFRSTLPVWESRVEILQLIQQNRVVLILGETGSGKTTQIPQFLLDDCSSSSQCCRIFCTQPRRSAAIAVAERVAAERGESVGQTVGYHVRLESRVSPKTLLTYCTSGVLLRTLMAGDASLSTVTHVIVDEVHERDGVTDFLLTKIKDVLKKIPSLKLILSSASLDVDLFRQYFGSCPVISRESLNLFHKKFEMISLEIPLGSLYFKHFFCSGPRFCLEVAPLFYFLPLVMSSVVVVPLEPCLCFFLVNCSTVDCSHSETGATPLMMSAARGFVTQMQQLLSIGADLNKRESNGWTALDFAKHFHQTEAIDLLQFSTNKDDYVEPNNDEEDLLKLFHHSFDGQWGDLKLIMTLLHHICSTSSDGAVLIFLPGYEEIVALREHILNEDKMFCTHPESYQVLILHSDVHTLDRKMAVKPSPPGIRKIILSSNIGETSITINDVVFVIDSGRVKEKYFDAVSHTSTLKMSWISKASVLQRKGRAGRCRPGYCFHLFSRLRFRDMLEFPVPQLLLMPLQGLCLQTKLLAPSSCLIGDFLSKAPQPPPARSVSSAVQVLKKIDALEQNEDLTELGYRLADLPVEPQLGKMVLCGVVLKCLDPILTIVCALAYRDPFIIPTENSQKRSALNCRKRFASNSFSDHMALLRAFQAWQKARSDGWERTFCEKNFLSQATMDIILGMRTQLLGHLRAIGFVRARGGSDIRDVNLNSENWAVVKAALVTGIYPNLIKVNKKSSLLSSLMEKKVHFHSTSVLSQQPNKEDSPAENGPAFPTDWLIYDQMSRGHRMASVRCCSLVTSVTVAIFGGCARLPCSASYDNAALKTKELAEMKVDEGLVFHLEKESAGLLFEFRQKWQKLFAKRIRCPSKPWSQQDEDVLGTLVSVSIEEQKAGLQQPTGIGQRPKPMSSEEVLKMSVMTAKNSREATVNITRLHNNLILILFSLLLLPLPPPPASSAGLMLPVFSSVRYFIMKSSNMRNLEISRQKEIWSTSPSNENKLTKAFHCNSFVILIFSVQGSGHFQGYARMTSAVHMENCQDWGFVGLGGVFSVEWIHKESISFQCTQHILNPWNDNKKVQISRDGQELEPQTGHQLLMLWDRNFEEGFLPSTVQ
;
A
#
# COMPACT_ATOMS: atom_id res chain seq x y z
N MET A 1 -55.65 -18.61 16.71
CA MET A 1 -57.01 -18.52 17.27
C MET A 1 -56.96 -17.67 18.53
N TRP A 2 -57.97 -16.83 18.78
CA TRP A 2 -58.55 -16.38 20.09
C TRP A 2 -57.60 -16.20 21.32
N LYS A 3 -57.71 -15.16 22.15
CA LYS A 3 -58.54 -13.92 22.23
C LYS A 3 -58.03 -13.09 23.44
N THR A 4 -58.32 -11.77 23.50
CA THR A 4 -58.52 -10.90 24.72
C THR A 4 -57.64 -11.08 25.97
N HIS A 5 -57.01 -10.04 26.54
CA HIS A 5 -57.59 -8.83 27.17
C HIS A 5 -56.53 -7.70 27.27
N ASN A 6 -56.84 -6.40 27.07
CA ASN A 6 -57.36 -5.39 28.03
C ASN A 6 -56.45 -5.14 29.26
N GLU A 7 -56.25 -3.92 29.78
CA GLU A 7 -56.63 -2.53 29.41
C GLU A 7 -55.91 -1.55 30.36
N ALA A 8 -55.74 -0.26 29.96
CA ALA A 8 -55.50 0.91 30.85
C ALA A 8 -54.23 0.86 31.76
N CYS A 9 -53.66 1.91 32.38
CA CYS A 9 -53.60 3.37 32.24
C CYS A 9 -52.29 3.82 32.98
N LEU A 10 -51.78 5.06 33.00
CA LEU A 10 -52.21 6.38 32.53
C LEU A 10 -50.93 7.24 32.20
N SER A 11 -51.10 8.54 31.99
CA SER A 11 -50.06 9.60 31.97
C SER A 11 -50.39 10.64 33.09
N PRO A 12 -49.66 11.76 33.38
CA PRO A 12 -48.73 12.52 32.50
C PRO A 12 -47.51 13.27 33.15
N GLN A 13 -46.68 13.88 32.27
CA GLN A 13 -45.81 15.08 32.47
C GLN A 13 -44.61 15.02 33.48
N ASN A 14 -43.46 15.68 33.28
CA ASN A 14 -42.97 16.51 32.16
C ASN A 14 -41.41 16.59 32.06
N ASN A 15 -40.90 16.94 30.87
CA ASN A 15 -39.60 17.58 30.55
C ASN A 15 -38.24 16.89 30.88
N GLY A 16 -37.47 16.60 29.81
CA GLY A 16 -36.05 16.19 29.89
C GLY A 16 -35.43 15.82 28.54
N LEU A 17 -35.30 16.78 27.61
CA LEU A 17 -34.76 16.56 26.26
C LEU A 17 -33.30 16.06 26.28
N THR A 18 -33.09 14.77 26.06
CA THR A 18 -31.77 14.18 25.76
C THR A 18 -31.86 13.40 24.45
N ILE A 19 -31.03 13.76 23.46
CA ILE A 19 -31.00 13.08 22.16
C ILE A 19 -30.31 11.72 22.33
N SER A 20 -31.12 10.65 22.35
CA SER A 20 -30.63 9.27 22.42
C SER A 20 -30.09 8.80 21.07
N LEU A 21 -28.83 8.37 21.03
CA LEU A 21 -28.28 7.60 19.93
C LEU A 21 -28.76 6.15 20.06
N THR A 22 -29.52 5.69 19.07
CA THR A 22 -30.14 4.36 19.06
C THR A 22 -29.10 3.23 19.07
N TYR A 23 -28.84 2.69 20.24
CA TYR A 23 -28.25 1.35 20.39
C TYR A 23 -29.27 0.31 19.91
N CYS A 24 -28.89 -0.52 18.94
CA CYS A 24 -29.66 -1.72 18.61
C CYS A 24 -29.41 -2.80 19.67
N GLU A 25 -30.13 -2.72 20.79
CA GLU A 25 -30.27 -3.85 21.70
C GLU A 25 -31.27 -4.86 21.13
N TYR A 26 -30.77 -5.93 20.51
CA TYR A 26 -31.56 -7.15 20.29
C TYR A 26 -31.35 -8.10 21.48
N PHE A 27 -32.12 -7.89 22.55
CA PHE A 27 -32.28 -8.88 23.60
C PHE A 27 -33.21 -9.99 23.11
N GLY A 28 -32.63 -11.14 22.75
CA GLY A 28 -33.37 -12.39 22.58
C GLY A 28 -33.54 -13.09 23.92
N SER A 29 -34.76 -13.11 24.44
CA SER A 29 -35.12 -13.79 25.69
C SER A 29 -34.95 -15.30 25.57
N CYS A 30 -34.17 -15.94 26.44
CA CYS A 30 -34.14 -17.40 26.54
C CYS A 30 -35.42 -17.92 27.21
N SER A 31 -36.33 -18.48 26.42
CA SER A 31 -37.37 -19.39 26.92
C SER A 31 -36.88 -20.83 26.86
N ASN A 32 -37.11 -21.60 27.93
CA ASN A 32 -36.70 -22.99 28.02
C ASN A 32 -37.39 -23.85 26.94
N GLN A 33 -36.62 -24.62 26.19
CA GLN A 33 -37.12 -25.79 25.45
C GLN A 33 -36.26 -27.02 25.74
N THR A 34 -36.93 -28.14 25.98
CA THR A 34 -36.37 -29.41 26.43
C THR A 34 -36.00 -30.32 25.27
N SER A 35 -34.75 -30.78 25.27
CA SER A 35 -34.28 -32.09 24.76
C SER A 35 -34.82 -32.64 23.41
N SER A 36 -34.03 -32.52 22.35
CA SER A 36 -33.85 -33.58 21.33
C SER A 36 -32.59 -33.35 20.47
N SER A 37 -31.83 -34.42 20.19
CA SER A 37 -30.69 -34.55 19.24
C SER A 37 -29.44 -33.62 19.43
N PRO A 38 -28.20 -34.18 19.43
CA PRO A 38 -26.97 -33.39 19.61
C PRO A 38 -26.29 -33.00 18.28
N ASP A 39 -26.95 -32.18 17.44
CA ASP A 39 -26.36 -31.69 16.18
C ASP A 39 -26.25 -30.15 16.08
N SER A 40 -25.01 -29.67 15.89
CA SER A 40 -24.65 -28.32 15.41
C SER A 40 -25.03 -27.06 16.25
N CYS A 41 -24.48 -26.93 17.45
CA CYS A 41 -24.49 -25.67 18.22
C CYS A 41 -23.50 -24.60 17.68
N TYR A 42 -23.59 -24.25 16.38
CA TYR A 42 -22.84 -23.14 15.77
C TYR A 42 -23.80 -22.09 15.19
N ASP A 43 -24.11 -21.08 16.00
CA ASP A 43 -24.87 -19.90 15.58
C ASP A 43 -24.02 -19.03 14.62
N ARG A 44 -24.12 -19.31 13.31
CA ARG A 44 -23.34 -18.68 12.24
C ARG A 44 -23.60 -17.18 12.08
N ASN A 45 -24.48 -16.57 12.87
CA ASN A 45 -24.98 -15.21 12.67
C ASN A 45 -24.10 -14.08 13.27
N ARG A 46 -23.04 -14.40 14.03
CA ARG A 46 -22.34 -13.41 14.87
C ARG A 46 -21.08 -12.74 14.28
N ALA A 47 -20.62 -13.14 13.09
CA ALA A 47 -19.41 -12.57 12.49
C ALA A 47 -19.65 -11.14 11.95
N SER A 48 -18.88 -10.16 12.44
CA SER A 48 -19.00 -8.76 12.03
C SER A 48 -18.40 -8.48 10.65
N GLY A 49 -18.90 -7.44 9.95
CA GLY A 49 -18.36 -7.04 8.63
C GLY A 49 -18.89 -7.84 7.44
N ARG A 50 -20.19 -8.17 7.48
CA ARG A 50 -20.99 -8.68 6.35
C ARG A 50 -21.80 -7.52 5.73
N LEU A 51 -22.24 -7.68 4.49
CA LEU A 51 -23.19 -6.75 3.85
C LEU A 51 -24.59 -6.90 4.46
N ASN A 52 -25.38 -5.82 4.45
CA ASN A 52 -26.72 -5.81 5.02
C ASN A 52 -27.72 -6.54 4.10
N ASN A 53 -28.54 -7.42 4.68
CA ASN A 53 -29.65 -8.13 4.04
C ASN A 53 -30.89 -7.23 3.82
N GLY A 54 -30.68 -6.00 3.32
CA GLY A 54 -31.77 -5.09 2.96
C GLY A 54 -32.60 -5.63 1.79
N ILE A 55 -33.90 -5.39 1.81
CA ILE A 55 -34.83 -5.80 0.75
C ILE A 55 -34.54 -4.97 -0.53
N PRO A 56 -34.61 -5.55 -1.74
CA PRO A 56 -34.54 -4.77 -2.98
C PRO A 56 -35.74 -3.81 -3.09
N MET A 57 -35.52 -2.58 -3.54
CA MET A 57 -36.55 -1.55 -3.68
C MET A 57 -36.46 -0.87 -5.04
N VAL A 58 -37.54 -0.23 -5.48
CA VAL A 58 -37.51 0.63 -6.67
C VAL A 58 -36.60 1.85 -6.38
N PRO A 59 -35.59 2.13 -7.20
CA PRO A 59 -34.74 3.29 -7.01
C PRO A 59 -35.53 4.60 -7.17
N ARG A 60 -35.20 5.59 -6.34
CA ARG A 60 -35.75 6.94 -6.51
C ARG A 60 -35.22 7.55 -7.80
N LYS A 61 -36.09 8.27 -8.52
CA LYS A 61 -35.71 9.04 -9.70
C LYS A 61 -34.58 10.01 -9.33
N ARG A 62 -33.50 9.97 -10.09
CA ARG A 62 -32.30 10.79 -9.88
C ARG A 62 -32.62 12.29 -10.01
N SER A 63 -32.08 13.09 -9.10
CA SER A 63 -32.06 14.56 -9.18
C SER A 63 -31.07 15.03 -10.25
N SER A 64 -31.34 16.18 -10.87
CA SER A 64 -30.39 16.84 -11.78
C SER A 64 -29.11 17.23 -11.04
N SER A 65 -27.96 17.01 -11.68
CA SER A 65 -26.63 17.29 -11.13
C SER A 65 -25.82 18.12 -12.13
N GLU A 66 -24.96 19.00 -11.64
CA GLU A 66 -23.99 19.77 -12.45
C GLU A 66 -23.09 18.85 -13.30
N LEU A 67 -22.91 17.60 -12.89
CA LEU A 67 -22.13 16.58 -13.58
C LEU A 67 -22.88 15.86 -14.71
N ASP A 68 -24.16 16.17 -14.97
CA ASP A 68 -24.96 15.52 -16.01
C ASP A 68 -24.35 15.63 -17.40
N ASN A 69 -23.89 16.83 -17.78
CA ASN A 69 -23.23 17.07 -19.06
C ASN A 69 -21.91 16.29 -19.18
N PHE A 70 -21.17 16.12 -18.08
CA PHE A 70 -19.94 15.33 -18.08
C PHE A 70 -20.21 13.82 -18.22
N ARG A 71 -21.31 13.30 -17.65
CA ARG A 71 -21.67 11.88 -17.79
C ARG A 71 -21.93 11.50 -19.24
N SER A 72 -22.53 12.39 -20.02
CA SER A 72 -22.83 12.13 -21.44
C SER A 72 -21.60 12.16 -22.36
N THR A 73 -20.48 12.74 -21.93
CA THR A 73 -19.21 12.73 -22.69
C THR A 73 -18.37 11.45 -22.49
N LEU A 74 -18.77 10.55 -21.58
CA LEU A 74 -18.02 9.32 -21.31
C LEU A 74 -18.30 8.25 -22.39
N PRO A 75 -17.28 7.56 -22.94
CA PRO A 75 -17.48 6.58 -24.03
C PRO A 75 -18.54 5.51 -23.78
N VAL A 76 -18.71 5.05 -22.53
CA VAL A 76 -19.73 4.04 -22.17
C VAL A 76 -21.18 4.55 -22.27
N TRP A 77 -21.40 5.86 -22.40
CA TRP A 77 -22.74 6.48 -22.48
C TRP A 77 -23.46 6.20 -23.80
N GLU A 78 -22.72 6.02 -24.89
CA GLU A 78 -23.28 5.69 -26.21
C GLU A 78 -23.92 4.29 -26.21
N SER A 79 -23.17 3.29 -25.72
CA SER A 79 -23.64 1.90 -25.60
C SER A 79 -24.58 1.66 -24.40
N ARG A 80 -25.10 2.69 -23.72
CA ARG A 80 -25.95 2.50 -22.53
C ARG A 80 -27.17 1.59 -22.78
N VAL A 81 -27.81 1.73 -23.94
CA VAL A 81 -29.00 0.96 -24.32
C VAL A 81 -28.64 -0.50 -24.61
N GLU A 82 -27.57 -0.70 -25.38
CA GLU A 82 -27.01 -2.01 -25.72
C GLU A 82 -26.56 -2.78 -24.46
N ILE A 83 -25.85 -2.13 -23.54
CA ILE A 83 -25.43 -2.69 -22.24
C ILE A 83 -26.65 -3.13 -21.42
N LEU A 84 -27.67 -2.28 -21.32
CA LEU A 84 -28.90 -2.62 -20.58
C LEU A 84 -29.64 -3.79 -21.21
N GLN A 85 -29.78 -3.82 -22.55
CA GLN A 85 -30.41 -4.94 -23.28
C GLN A 85 -29.64 -6.26 -23.09
N LEU A 86 -28.31 -6.24 -23.22
CA LEU A 86 -27.46 -7.41 -22.99
C LEU A 86 -27.59 -7.93 -21.56
N ILE A 87 -27.54 -7.05 -20.55
CA ILE A 87 -27.76 -7.43 -19.14
C ILE A 87 -29.20 -7.91 -18.92
N GLN A 88 -30.20 -7.36 -19.62
CA GLN A 88 -31.59 -7.81 -19.49
C GLN A 88 -31.76 -9.25 -20.01
N GLN A 89 -31.18 -9.55 -21.17
CA GLN A 89 -31.31 -10.84 -21.86
C GLN A 89 -30.43 -11.96 -21.28
N ASN A 90 -29.30 -11.62 -20.64
CA ASN A 90 -28.29 -12.61 -20.25
C ASN A 90 -28.05 -12.67 -18.74
N ARG A 91 -27.61 -13.84 -18.26
CA ARG A 91 -27.30 -14.05 -16.83
C ARG A 91 -25.90 -13.62 -16.42
N VAL A 92 -24.96 -13.70 -17.37
CA VAL A 92 -23.57 -13.26 -17.22
C VAL A 92 -23.24 -12.39 -18.43
N VAL A 93 -22.65 -11.21 -18.22
CA VAL A 93 -22.18 -10.33 -19.30
C VAL A 93 -20.77 -9.87 -19.00
N LEU A 94 -19.88 -9.90 -20.00
CA LEU A 94 -18.54 -9.32 -19.92
C LEU A 94 -18.51 -7.97 -20.66
N ILE A 95 -18.10 -6.92 -19.96
CA ILE A 95 -18.02 -5.55 -20.47
C ILE A 95 -16.56 -5.11 -20.50
N LEU A 96 -16.05 -4.91 -21.72
CA LEU A 96 -14.69 -4.49 -21.99
C LEU A 96 -14.65 -3.03 -22.43
N GLY A 97 -13.64 -2.31 -21.95
CA GLY A 97 -13.35 -0.94 -22.41
C GLY A 97 -12.22 -0.34 -21.59
N GLU A 98 -11.47 0.61 -22.15
CA GLU A 98 -10.21 1.06 -21.55
C GLU A 98 -10.38 1.81 -20.21
N THR A 99 -9.27 2.10 -19.50
CA THR A 99 -9.33 2.92 -18.29
C THR A 99 -9.78 4.35 -18.62
N GLY A 100 -10.79 4.86 -17.92
CA GLY A 100 -11.37 6.20 -18.19
C GLY A 100 -12.67 6.19 -19.01
N SER A 101 -13.02 5.08 -19.67
CA SER A 101 -14.28 4.90 -20.44
C SER A 101 -15.59 5.10 -19.66
N GLY A 102 -15.53 5.08 -18.32
CA GLY A 102 -16.68 5.33 -17.43
C GLY A 102 -17.36 4.09 -16.83
N LYS A 103 -16.96 2.86 -17.20
CA LYS A 103 -17.57 1.58 -16.76
C LYS A 103 -17.99 1.55 -15.28
N THR A 104 -17.01 1.71 -14.39
CA THR A 104 -17.10 1.64 -12.92
C THR A 104 -18.13 2.59 -12.30
N THR A 105 -18.28 3.80 -12.87
CA THR A 105 -19.19 4.84 -12.35
C THR A 105 -20.55 4.81 -13.04
N GLN A 106 -20.61 4.49 -14.33
CA GLN A 106 -21.84 4.62 -15.12
C GLN A 106 -22.68 3.34 -15.21
N ILE A 107 -22.08 2.15 -15.37
CA ILE A 107 -22.85 0.90 -15.51
C ILE A 107 -23.79 0.65 -14.30
N PRO A 108 -23.35 0.84 -13.04
CA PRO A 108 -24.25 0.69 -11.90
C PRO A 108 -25.35 1.75 -11.87
N GLN A 109 -25.09 2.96 -12.37
CA GLN A 109 -26.11 4.02 -12.47
C GLN A 109 -27.11 3.73 -13.59
N PHE A 110 -26.69 3.20 -14.74
CA PHE A 110 -27.60 2.80 -15.81
C PHE A 110 -28.62 1.78 -15.29
N LEU A 111 -28.18 0.79 -14.51
CA LEU A 111 -29.09 -0.20 -13.88
C LEU A 111 -30.04 0.45 -12.86
N LEU A 112 -29.55 1.38 -12.01
CA LEU A 112 -30.42 2.11 -11.06
C LEU A 112 -31.46 2.97 -11.78
N ASP A 113 -31.06 3.69 -12.82
CA ASP A 113 -31.91 4.64 -13.53
C ASP A 113 -32.93 3.89 -14.41
N ASP A 114 -32.53 2.77 -15.05
CA ASP A 114 -33.41 1.85 -15.78
C ASP A 114 -34.47 1.22 -14.86
N CYS A 115 -34.05 0.62 -13.73
CA CYS A 115 -34.97 0.08 -12.72
C CYS A 115 -35.90 1.15 -12.12
N SER A 116 -35.46 2.40 -12.00
CA SER A 116 -36.31 3.53 -11.61
C SER A 116 -37.38 3.81 -12.66
N SER A 117 -37.00 3.82 -13.95
CA SER A 117 -37.92 4.10 -15.06
C SER A 117 -38.93 2.96 -15.32
N SER A 118 -38.51 1.70 -15.15
CA SER A 118 -39.33 0.51 -15.32
C SER A 118 -40.10 0.10 -14.05
N SER A 119 -39.96 0.87 -12.97
CA SER A 119 -40.53 0.58 -11.63
C SER A 119 -40.15 -0.79 -11.06
N GLN A 120 -38.95 -1.29 -11.38
CA GLN A 120 -38.44 -2.57 -10.91
C GLN A 120 -37.62 -2.42 -9.61
N CYS A 121 -37.82 -3.34 -8.67
CA CYS A 121 -37.02 -3.41 -7.46
C CYS A 121 -35.61 -3.91 -7.76
N CYS A 122 -34.58 -3.19 -7.29
CA CYS A 122 -33.19 -3.61 -7.48
C CYS A 122 -32.35 -3.52 -6.19
N ARG A 123 -31.24 -4.25 -6.21
CA ARG A 123 -30.16 -4.24 -5.22
C ARG A 123 -28.89 -4.71 -5.89
N ILE A 124 -27.84 -3.90 -5.84
CA ILE A 124 -26.62 -4.01 -6.63
C ILE A 124 -25.41 -4.01 -5.70
N PHE A 125 -24.57 -5.04 -5.78
CA PHE A 125 -23.25 -5.05 -5.15
C PHE A 125 -22.18 -4.95 -6.22
N CYS A 126 -21.31 -3.94 -6.12
CA CYS A 126 -20.17 -3.76 -7.02
C CYS A 126 -18.86 -3.97 -6.25
N THR A 127 -18.07 -4.96 -6.63
CA THR A 127 -16.77 -5.21 -5.99
C THR A 127 -15.67 -4.40 -6.66
N GLN A 128 -14.76 -3.89 -5.84
CA GLN A 128 -13.54 -3.20 -6.23
C GLN A 128 -12.33 -3.91 -5.57
N PRO A 129 -11.17 -4.02 -6.24
CA PRO A 129 -10.00 -4.69 -5.67
C PRO A 129 -9.42 -3.92 -4.46
N ARG A 130 -9.59 -2.60 -4.41
CA ARG A 130 -8.97 -1.73 -3.40
C ARG A 130 -9.99 -0.96 -2.55
N ARG A 131 -9.72 -0.83 -1.25
CA ARG A 131 -10.52 -0.03 -0.30
C ARG A 131 -10.68 1.43 -0.74
N SER A 132 -9.59 2.06 -1.19
CA SER A 132 -9.62 3.46 -1.66
C SER A 132 -10.49 3.63 -2.91
N ALA A 133 -10.47 2.67 -3.83
CA ALA A 133 -11.31 2.68 -5.03
C ALA A 133 -12.79 2.56 -4.65
N ALA A 134 -13.16 1.59 -3.79
CA ALA A 134 -14.54 1.43 -3.31
C ALA A 134 -15.11 2.70 -2.66
N ILE A 135 -14.32 3.40 -1.83
CA ILE A 135 -14.73 4.66 -1.19
C ILE A 135 -14.87 5.78 -2.23
N ALA A 136 -13.81 6.04 -3.00
CA ALA A 136 -13.77 7.17 -3.94
C ALA A 136 -14.81 7.05 -5.07
N VAL A 137 -15.08 5.83 -5.55
CA VAL A 137 -16.14 5.58 -6.54
C VAL A 137 -17.51 5.81 -5.92
N ALA A 138 -17.78 5.33 -4.70
CA ALA A 138 -19.07 5.56 -4.04
C ALA A 138 -19.31 7.05 -3.76
N GLU A 139 -18.29 7.79 -3.32
CA GLU A 139 -18.34 9.26 -3.16
C GLU A 139 -18.61 9.97 -4.48
N ARG A 140 -17.90 9.60 -5.55
CA ARG A 140 -18.08 10.16 -6.89
C ARG A 140 -19.47 9.88 -7.45
N VAL A 141 -19.97 8.66 -7.34
CA VAL A 141 -21.30 8.28 -7.85
C VAL A 141 -22.43 8.91 -7.01
N ALA A 142 -22.27 9.05 -5.69
CA ALA A 142 -23.23 9.80 -4.89
C ALA A 142 -23.29 11.28 -5.32
N ALA A 143 -22.14 11.94 -5.51
CA ALA A 143 -22.06 13.31 -6.01
C ALA A 143 -22.67 13.46 -7.42
N GLU A 144 -22.42 12.51 -8.34
CA GLU A 144 -23.07 12.48 -9.66
C GLU A 144 -24.60 12.35 -9.57
N ARG A 145 -25.17 11.79 -8.50
CA ARG A 145 -26.63 11.74 -8.30
C ARG A 145 -27.21 12.95 -7.56
N GLY A 146 -26.37 13.84 -7.02
CA GLY A 146 -26.80 14.91 -6.11
C GLY A 146 -27.13 14.40 -4.70
N GLU A 147 -26.62 13.22 -4.32
CA GLU A 147 -26.89 12.53 -3.06
C GLU A 147 -25.67 12.54 -2.13
N SER A 148 -25.89 12.37 -0.82
CA SER A 148 -24.82 12.02 0.13
C SER A 148 -24.62 10.51 0.21
N VAL A 149 -23.37 10.06 0.37
CA VAL A 149 -23.04 8.63 0.55
C VAL A 149 -23.78 8.04 1.76
N GLY A 150 -24.38 6.86 1.58
CA GLY A 150 -25.25 6.20 2.54
C GLY A 150 -26.75 6.37 2.23
N GLN A 151 -27.11 7.19 1.23
CA GLN A 151 -28.46 7.22 0.64
C GLN A 151 -28.63 6.04 -0.35
N THR A 152 -29.01 6.25 -1.61
CA THR A 152 -29.17 5.15 -2.60
C THR A 152 -27.83 4.49 -2.92
N VAL A 153 -26.73 5.24 -2.86
CA VAL A 153 -25.35 4.79 -3.08
C VAL A 153 -24.59 4.78 -1.76
N GLY A 154 -23.84 3.72 -1.49
CA GLY A 154 -23.01 3.57 -0.30
C GLY A 154 -21.79 2.68 -0.53
N TYR A 155 -20.96 2.51 0.50
CA TYR A 155 -19.84 1.57 0.46
C TYR A 155 -19.69 0.75 1.75
N HIS A 156 -19.09 -0.43 1.62
CA HIS A 156 -18.66 -1.27 2.75
C HIS A 156 -17.27 -1.85 2.48
N VAL A 157 -16.31 -1.46 3.31
CA VAL A 157 -14.91 -1.90 3.22
C VAL A 157 -14.45 -2.39 4.59
N ARG A 158 -13.26 -2.99 4.69
CA ARG A 158 -12.72 -3.38 6.00
C ARG A 158 -12.51 -2.13 6.87
N LEU A 159 -13.00 -2.19 8.12
CA LEU A 159 -13.00 -1.13 9.14
C LEU A 159 -13.99 0.04 8.92
N GLU A 160 -14.71 0.12 7.80
CA GLU A 160 -15.47 1.33 7.47
C GLU A 160 -16.69 1.00 6.59
N SER A 161 -17.85 1.58 6.91
CA SER A 161 -19.09 1.33 6.18
C SER A 161 -19.97 2.58 6.21
N ARG A 162 -20.53 2.93 5.06
CA ARG A 162 -21.50 4.01 4.84
C ARG A 162 -22.66 3.46 4.03
N VAL A 163 -23.46 2.60 4.66
CA VAL A 163 -24.69 2.02 4.10
C VAL A 163 -25.86 2.25 5.07
N SER A 164 -27.06 2.39 4.54
CA SER A 164 -28.31 2.45 5.30
C SER A 164 -29.34 1.45 4.73
N PRO A 165 -30.51 1.26 5.36
CA PRO A 165 -31.60 0.50 4.75
C PRO A 165 -32.07 1.05 3.40
N LYS A 166 -31.76 2.32 3.07
CA LYS A 166 -32.08 2.95 1.78
C LYS A 166 -31.05 2.67 0.68
N THR A 167 -29.90 2.08 1.02
CA THR A 167 -28.81 1.82 0.08
C THR A 167 -29.11 0.63 -0.81
N LEU A 168 -29.17 0.90 -2.12
CA LEU A 168 -29.45 -0.09 -3.17
C LEU A 168 -28.17 -0.46 -3.92
N LEU A 169 -27.29 0.50 -4.19
CA LEU A 169 -25.94 0.27 -4.74
C LEU A 169 -24.90 0.33 -3.62
N THR A 170 -24.23 -0.79 -3.36
CA THR A 170 -23.10 -0.85 -2.42
C THR A 170 -21.81 -1.19 -3.15
N TYR A 171 -20.85 -0.28 -3.14
CA TYR A 171 -19.46 -0.57 -3.53
C TYR A 171 -18.74 -1.25 -2.36
N CYS A 172 -18.05 -2.37 -2.60
CA CYS A 172 -17.37 -3.10 -1.55
C CYS A 172 -16.05 -3.71 -2.04
N THR A 173 -15.19 -4.17 -1.13
CA THR A 173 -14.03 -4.98 -1.53
C THR A 173 -14.44 -6.44 -1.77
N SER A 174 -13.79 -7.14 -2.70
CA SER A 174 -14.07 -8.56 -3.01
C SER A 174 -14.14 -9.43 -1.74
N GLY A 175 -13.25 -9.21 -0.78
CA GLY A 175 -13.23 -9.92 0.51
C GLY A 175 -14.41 -9.65 1.47
N VAL A 176 -15.13 -8.53 1.32
CA VAL A 176 -16.36 -8.23 2.09
C VAL A 176 -17.54 -9.03 1.52
N LEU A 177 -17.66 -9.09 0.18
CA LEU A 177 -18.67 -9.93 -0.48
C LEU A 177 -18.40 -11.42 -0.22
N LEU A 178 -17.15 -11.84 -0.28
CA LEU A 178 -16.73 -13.21 0.05
C LEU A 178 -17.08 -13.60 1.50
N ARG A 179 -16.80 -12.75 2.50
CA ARG A 179 -17.22 -12.98 3.90
C ARG A 179 -18.74 -13.02 4.07
N THR A 180 -19.48 -12.30 3.24
CA THR A 180 -20.94 -12.35 3.23
C THR A 180 -21.42 -13.71 2.72
N LEU A 181 -20.82 -14.24 1.65
CA LEU A 181 -21.11 -15.58 1.12
C LEU A 181 -20.75 -16.73 2.08
N MET A 182 -19.75 -16.56 2.95
CA MET A 182 -19.42 -17.54 4.01
C MET A 182 -20.53 -17.72 5.05
N ALA A 183 -21.47 -16.78 5.16
CA ALA A 183 -22.66 -16.95 5.99
C ALA A 183 -23.67 -17.96 5.39
N GLY A 184 -23.56 -18.23 4.08
CA GLY A 184 -24.47 -19.04 3.29
C GLY A 184 -25.00 -18.30 2.06
N ASP A 185 -25.35 -19.07 1.03
CA ASP A 185 -25.78 -18.55 -0.28
C ASP A 185 -27.07 -17.71 -0.21
N ALA A 186 -27.90 -17.93 0.82
CA ALA A 186 -29.12 -17.15 1.09
C ALA A 186 -28.84 -15.65 1.30
N SER A 187 -27.60 -15.25 1.63
CA SER A 187 -27.20 -13.84 1.72
C SER A 187 -27.35 -13.05 0.40
N LEU A 188 -27.30 -13.73 -0.76
CA LEU A 188 -27.54 -13.10 -2.07
C LEU A 188 -28.98 -13.25 -2.58
N SER A 189 -29.89 -13.85 -1.81
CA SER A 189 -31.32 -13.98 -2.21
C SER A 189 -32.03 -12.64 -2.41
N THR A 190 -31.57 -11.58 -1.73
CA THR A 190 -32.09 -10.20 -1.84
C THR A 190 -31.36 -9.36 -2.90
N VAL A 191 -30.35 -9.92 -3.58
CA VAL A 191 -29.47 -9.20 -4.49
C VAL A 191 -29.87 -9.51 -5.93
N THR A 192 -30.09 -8.46 -6.73
CA THR A 192 -30.49 -8.59 -8.14
C THR A 192 -29.29 -8.67 -9.07
N HIS A 193 -28.25 -7.88 -8.79
CA HIS A 193 -27.09 -7.73 -9.66
C HIS A 193 -25.81 -7.74 -8.81
N VAL A 194 -24.83 -8.53 -9.25
CA VAL A 194 -23.43 -8.46 -8.75
C VAL A 194 -22.55 -8.01 -9.90
N ILE A 195 -21.76 -6.97 -9.66
CA ILE A 195 -20.79 -6.43 -10.60
C ILE A 195 -19.40 -6.72 -10.03
N VAL A 196 -18.59 -7.49 -10.74
CA VAL A 196 -17.16 -7.68 -10.41
C VAL A 196 -16.35 -6.83 -11.37
N ASP A 197 -15.81 -5.72 -10.85
CA ASP A 197 -15.05 -4.75 -11.63
C ASP A 197 -13.53 -5.01 -11.52
N GLU A 198 -12.77 -4.47 -12.47
CA GLU A 198 -11.32 -4.61 -12.58
C GLU A 198 -10.82 -6.07 -12.58
N VAL A 199 -11.57 -6.99 -13.22
CA VAL A 199 -11.27 -8.44 -13.24
C VAL A 199 -9.86 -8.75 -13.76
N HIS A 200 -9.28 -7.90 -14.63
CA HIS A 200 -7.92 -8.05 -15.14
C HIS A 200 -6.81 -7.96 -14.09
N GLU A 201 -7.07 -7.46 -12.87
CA GLU A 201 -6.04 -7.46 -11.83
C GLU A 201 -5.73 -8.89 -11.31
N ARG A 202 -6.63 -9.86 -11.55
CA ARG A 202 -6.45 -11.28 -11.20
C ARG A 202 -5.95 -11.54 -9.77
N ASP A 203 -6.42 -10.71 -8.84
CA ASP A 203 -6.30 -10.88 -7.39
C ASP A 203 -6.88 -12.23 -6.98
N GLY A 204 -6.15 -12.97 -6.13
CA GLY A 204 -6.56 -14.29 -5.66
C GLY A 204 -7.90 -14.30 -4.92
N VAL A 205 -8.27 -13.20 -4.25
CA VAL A 205 -9.59 -13.06 -3.61
C VAL A 205 -10.70 -12.89 -4.66
N THR A 206 -10.41 -12.26 -5.79
CA THR A 206 -11.38 -12.01 -6.87
C THR A 206 -11.60 -13.28 -7.71
N ASP A 207 -10.55 -13.98 -8.11
CA ASP A 207 -10.69 -15.29 -8.80
C ASP A 207 -11.42 -16.33 -7.91
N PHE A 208 -11.13 -16.36 -6.61
CA PHE A 208 -11.82 -17.22 -5.64
C PHE A 208 -13.29 -16.83 -5.42
N LEU A 209 -13.60 -15.52 -5.40
CA LEU A 209 -14.97 -15.01 -5.38
C LEU A 209 -15.75 -15.44 -6.64
N LEU A 210 -15.16 -15.34 -7.83
CA LEU A 210 -15.79 -15.77 -9.08
C LEU A 210 -16.08 -17.28 -9.09
N THR A 211 -15.18 -18.08 -8.52
CA THR A 211 -15.39 -19.53 -8.31
C THR A 211 -16.67 -19.79 -7.51
N LYS A 212 -16.86 -19.08 -6.39
CA LYS A 212 -18.08 -19.21 -5.57
C LYS A 212 -19.32 -18.65 -6.26
N ILE A 213 -19.23 -17.50 -6.92
CA ILE A 213 -20.37 -16.89 -7.64
C ILE A 213 -20.87 -17.82 -8.74
N LYS A 214 -19.98 -18.50 -9.48
CA LYS A 214 -20.36 -19.48 -10.51
C LYS A 214 -21.24 -20.62 -9.97
N ASP A 215 -21.01 -21.05 -8.72
CA ASP A 215 -21.88 -22.03 -8.05
C ASP A 215 -23.16 -21.40 -7.48
N VAL A 216 -23.14 -20.14 -7.03
CA VAL A 216 -24.36 -19.43 -6.57
C VAL A 216 -25.31 -19.11 -7.74
N LEU A 217 -24.79 -18.78 -8.93
CA LEU A 217 -25.61 -18.55 -10.13
C LEU A 217 -26.45 -19.77 -10.52
N LYS A 218 -25.98 -20.99 -10.23
CA LYS A 218 -26.77 -22.23 -10.43
C LYS A 218 -27.95 -22.34 -9.46
N LYS A 219 -27.81 -21.77 -8.25
CA LYS A 219 -28.80 -21.86 -7.15
C LYS A 219 -29.80 -20.70 -7.13
N ILE A 220 -29.42 -19.53 -7.63
CA ILE A 220 -30.26 -18.33 -7.66
C ILE A 220 -30.46 -17.92 -9.13
N PRO A 221 -31.51 -18.40 -9.82
CA PRO A 221 -31.72 -18.14 -11.26
C PRO A 221 -31.91 -16.66 -11.61
N SER A 222 -32.49 -15.88 -10.69
CA SER A 222 -32.73 -14.43 -10.86
C SER A 222 -31.48 -13.56 -10.75
N LEU A 223 -30.39 -14.07 -10.17
CA LEU A 223 -29.16 -13.31 -9.98
C LEU A 223 -28.43 -13.10 -11.31
N LYS A 224 -28.04 -11.84 -11.57
CA LYS A 224 -27.23 -11.43 -12.72
C LYS A 224 -25.81 -11.07 -12.32
N LEU A 225 -24.84 -11.50 -13.12
CA LEU A 225 -23.42 -11.20 -12.95
C LEU A 225 -22.93 -10.32 -14.11
N ILE A 226 -22.28 -9.21 -13.77
CA ILE A 226 -21.59 -8.36 -14.73
C ILE A 226 -20.10 -8.40 -14.39
N LEU A 227 -19.27 -8.71 -15.38
CA LEU A 227 -17.82 -8.64 -15.29
C LEU A 227 -17.37 -7.38 -16.04
N SER A 228 -16.58 -6.51 -15.41
CA SER A 228 -16.05 -5.30 -16.03
C SER A 228 -14.52 -5.35 -16.01
N SER A 229 -13.90 -4.99 -17.15
CA SER A 229 -12.44 -5.04 -17.29
C SER A 229 -11.90 -4.11 -18.37
N ALA A 230 -10.60 -3.76 -18.27
CA ALA A 230 -9.86 -2.99 -19.28
C ALA A 230 -9.08 -3.89 -20.25
N SER A 231 -8.39 -4.91 -19.76
CA SER A 231 -7.52 -5.78 -20.56
C SER A 231 -7.58 -7.21 -20.02
N LEU A 232 -8.54 -8.01 -20.51
CA LEU A 232 -8.83 -9.36 -20.01
C LEU A 232 -8.62 -10.41 -21.11
N ASP A 233 -8.19 -11.61 -20.71
CA ASP A 233 -8.30 -12.81 -21.53
C ASP A 233 -9.79 -13.12 -21.76
N VAL A 234 -10.31 -12.68 -22.91
CA VAL A 234 -11.74 -12.75 -23.22
C VAL A 234 -12.19 -14.21 -23.33
N ASP A 235 -11.39 -15.04 -24.01
CA ASP A 235 -11.75 -16.42 -24.31
C ASP A 235 -11.75 -17.29 -23.06
N LEU A 236 -10.79 -17.09 -22.14
CA LEU A 236 -10.78 -17.73 -20.83
C LEU A 236 -12.09 -17.49 -20.07
N PHE A 237 -12.54 -16.23 -19.97
CA PHE A 237 -13.74 -15.91 -19.19
C PHE A 237 -15.04 -16.25 -19.92
N ARG A 238 -15.07 -16.21 -21.27
CA ARG A 238 -16.19 -16.74 -22.07
C ARG A 238 -16.33 -18.24 -21.87
N GLN A 239 -15.25 -19.01 -22.03
CA GLN A 239 -15.27 -20.46 -21.81
C GLN A 239 -15.66 -20.78 -20.37
N TYR A 240 -15.10 -20.05 -19.40
CA TYR A 240 -15.36 -20.29 -17.98
C TYR A 240 -16.83 -20.08 -17.57
N PHE A 241 -17.53 -19.09 -18.15
CA PHE A 241 -18.94 -18.83 -17.86
C PHE A 241 -19.93 -19.43 -18.88
N GLY A 242 -19.46 -20.24 -19.84
CA GLY A 242 -20.32 -20.94 -20.81
C GLY A 242 -20.80 -20.05 -21.96
N SER A 243 -19.84 -19.45 -22.68
CA SER A 243 -20.06 -18.60 -23.86
C SER A 243 -20.90 -17.34 -23.58
N CYS A 244 -20.64 -16.67 -22.46
CA CYS A 244 -21.30 -15.40 -22.14
C CYS A 244 -21.06 -14.32 -23.24
N PRO A 245 -22.03 -13.42 -23.47
CA PRO A 245 -21.86 -12.29 -24.38
C PRO A 245 -20.78 -11.34 -23.87
N VAL A 246 -20.07 -10.77 -24.83
CA VAL A 246 -19.03 -9.76 -24.61
C VAL A 246 -19.41 -8.52 -25.39
N ILE A 247 -19.40 -7.38 -24.72
CA ILE A 247 -19.44 -6.07 -25.38
C ILE A 247 -18.08 -5.41 -25.21
N SER A 248 -17.49 -4.98 -26.32
CA SER A 248 -16.24 -4.24 -26.37
C SER A 248 -16.45 -2.96 -27.16
N ARG A 249 -16.21 -1.82 -26.51
CA ARG A 249 -16.02 -0.54 -27.20
C ARG A 249 -14.55 -0.16 -27.06
N GLU A 250 -13.86 -0.09 -28.19
CA GLU A 250 -12.65 0.72 -28.28
C GLU A 250 -13.05 2.15 -27.93
N SER A 251 -12.24 2.82 -27.10
CA SER A 251 -12.37 4.26 -26.98
C SER A 251 -12.11 4.85 -28.35
N LEU A 252 -12.99 5.74 -28.81
CA LEU A 252 -12.52 6.77 -29.74
C LEU A 252 -11.42 7.54 -29.01
N ASN A 253 -10.17 7.18 -29.29
CA ASN A 253 -9.03 8.04 -29.01
C ASN A 253 -9.35 9.37 -29.69
N LEU A 254 -9.78 10.37 -28.91
CA LEU A 254 -10.07 11.73 -29.40
C LEU A 254 -8.84 12.38 -30.05
N PHE A 255 -7.68 11.73 -29.94
CA PHE A 255 -6.43 12.05 -30.58
C PHE A 255 -5.95 10.86 -31.44
N HIS A 256 -6.72 10.53 -32.47
CA HIS A 256 -6.29 9.68 -33.58
C HIS A 256 -5.21 10.40 -34.41
N LYS A 257 -3.99 10.46 -33.87
CA LYS A 257 -2.78 10.44 -34.70
C LYS A 257 -2.27 9.00 -34.69
N LYS A 258 -1.82 8.52 -35.86
CA LYS A 258 -0.95 7.34 -35.93
C LYS A 258 0.26 7.64 -35.04
N PHE A 259 0.40 6.90 -33.95
CA PHE A 259 1.60 6.88 -33.12
C PHE A 259 2.19 5.49 -33.23
N GLU A 260 3.25 5.38 -34.03
CA GLU A 260 4.04 4.16 -34.15
C GLU A 260 4.65 3.78 -32.81
N MET A 261 4.93 2.49 -32.62
CA MET A 261 5.90 2.08 -31.60
C MET A 261 7.27 2.62 -32.03
N ILE A 262 7.64 3.79 -31.50
CA ILE A 262 9.00 4.31 -31.62
C ILE A 262 9.92 3.35 -30.87
N SER A 263 10.51 2.42 -31.62
CA SER A 263 11.58 1.52 -31.18
C SER A 263 12.88 2.31 -31.10
N LEU A 264 12.95 3.30 -30.19
CA LEU A 264 14.14 4.14 -30.05
C LEU A 264 14.64 4.77 -31.38
N GLU A 265 13.72 5.16 -32.28
CA GLU A 265 14.00 6.11 -33.40
C GLU A 265 14.18 7.55 -32.86
N ILE A 266 14.95 7.68 -31.79
CA ILE A 266 15.57 8.93 -31.34
C ILE A 266 17.03 8.83 -31.84
N PRO A 267 17.61 9.88 -32.44
CA PRO A 267 19.00 9.87 -32.94
C PRO A 267 20.03 9.85 -31.79
N LEU A 268 20.07 8.75 -31.04
CA LEU A 268 20.98 8.47 -29.93
C LEU A 268 22.43 8.30 -30.40
N GLY A 269 22.65 8.05 -31.70
CA GLY A 269 23.97 8.02 -32.33
C GLY A 269 24.82 9.26 -32.04
N SER A 270 24.21 10.43 -31.85
CA SER A 270 24.95 11.66 -31.50
C SER A 270 25.38 11.75 -30.02
N LEU A 271 24.64 11.13 -29.08
CA LEU A 271 24.96 11.20 -27.65
C LEU A 271 25.81 10.01 -27.16
N TYR A 272 25.56 8.79 -27.66
CA TYR A 272 26.34 7.62 -27.24
C TYR A 272 27.82 7.73 -27.64
N PHE A 273 28.12 8.31 -28.82
CA PHE A 273 29.49 8.50 -29.29
C PHE A 273 30.33 9.46 -28.44
N LYS A 274 29.72 10.46 -27.77
CA LYS A 274 30.46 11.52 -27.07
C LYS A 274 30.91 11.18 -25.65
N HIS A 275 30.34 10.16 -25.01
CA HIS A 275 30.60 9.88 -23.59
C HIS A 275 31.40 8.60 -23.28
N PHE A 276 31.69 7.76 -24.27
CA PHE A 276 32.57 6.60 -24.05
C PHE A 276 34.08 6.93 -24.22
N PHE A 277 34.43 8.03 -24.89
CA PHE A 277 35.83 8.41 -25.18
C PHE A 277 36.51 9.30 -24.12
N CYS A 278 35.93 9.46 -22.92
CA CYS A 278 36.50 10.32 -21.85
C CYS A 278 36.88 9.58 -20.56
N SER A 279 36.92 8.24 -20.57
CA SER A 279 37.46 7.43 -19.47
C SER A 279 38.47 6.43 -20.03
N GLY A 280 39.72 6.54 -19.60
CA GLY A 280 40.86 5.85 -20.23
C GLY A 280 40.89 4.31 -20.09
N PRO A 281 41.76 3.63 -20.85
CA PRO A 281 41.78 2.18 -20.93
C PRO A 281 42.49 1.55 -19.73
N ARG A 282 41.78 0.70 -18.98
CA ARG A 282 42.31 -0.35 -18.07
C ARG A 282 41.15 -1.19 -17.55
N PHE A 283 40.98 -2.40 -18.10
CA PHE A 283 40.40 -3.63 -17.51
C PHE A 283 39.85 -4.57 -18.61
N CYS A 284 40.75 -5.13 -19.41
CA CYS A 284 40.49 -6.34 -20.21
C CYS A 284 41.78 -7.18 -20.26
N LEU A 285 41.92 -8.11 -19.31
CA LEU A 285 42.88 -9.21 -19.35
C LEU A 285 42.27 -10.35 -18.51
N GLU A 286 42.56 -11.59 -18.90
CA GLU A 286 42.12 -12.84 -18.25
C GLU A 286 40.61 -13.19 -18.34
N VAL A 287 40.19 -13.79 -19.47
CA VAL A 287 39.72 -15.20 -19.46
C VAL A 287 40.05 -15.89 -20.79
N ALA A 288 41.04 -16.79 -20.75
CA ALA A 288 41.26 -17.89 -21.71
C ALA A 288 41.91 -19.02 -20.87
N PRO A 289 41.59 -20.32 -21.06
CA PRO A 289 41.50 -20.97 -22.38
C PRO A 289 40.39 -22.05 -22.55
N LEU A 290 39.77 -22.13 -23.74
CA LEU A 290 38.96 -23.31 -24.14
C LEU A 290 39.02 -23.62 -25.67
N PHE A 291 40.07 -23.19 -26.36
CA PHE A 291 40.16 -23.19 -27.83
C PHE A 291 40.94 -24.37 -28.46
N TYR A 292 40.90 -25.57 -27.86
CA TYR A 292 41.71 -26.72 -28.30
C TYR A 292 40.94 -27.94 -28.86
N PHE A 293 39.63 -27.84 -29.12
CA PHE A 293 38.82 -28.98 -29.61
C PHE A 293 38.13 -28.80 -30.97
N LEU A 294 38.21 -27.63 -31.61
CA LEU A 294 37.48 -27.37 -32.86
C LEU A 294 38.06 -27.99 -34.16
N PRO A 295 39.40 -28.15 -34.35
CA PRO A 295 39.93 -28.60 -35.64
C PRO A 295 39.57 -30.05 -36.06
N LEU A 296 39.18 -30.90 -35.11
CA LEU A 296 39.03 -32.35 -35.34
C LEU A 296 37.66 -32.78 -35.90
N VAL A 297 36.64 -31.90 -35.83
CA VAL A 297 35.25 -32.24 -36.21
C VAL A 297 34.96 -31.94 -37.69
N MET A 298 35.76 -31.07 -38.34
CA MET A 298 35.51 -30.61 -39.72
C MET A 298 36.33 -31.34 -40.80
N SER A 299 37.33 -32.15 -40.44
CA SER A 299 38.29 -32.74 -41.40
C SER A 299 38.14 -34.26 -41.63
N SER A 300 37.13 -34.91 -41.04
CA SER A 300 37.01 -36.38 -41.05
C SER A 300 35.71 -36.86 -41.69
N VAL A 301 35.82 -37.78 -42.65
CA VAL A 301 34.70 -38.44 -43.34
C VAL A 301 34.06 -39.50 -42.43
N VAL A 302 33.52 -39.06 -41.29
CA VAL A 302 32.90 -39.92 -40.27
C VAL A 302 31.49 -39.41 -39.97
N VAL A 303 30.51 -40.31 -40.05
CA VAL A 303 29.11 -40.02 -39.75
C VAL A 303 28.95 -39.80 -38.24
N VAL A 304 28.83 -38.54 -37.84
CA VAL A 304 28.41 -38.14 -36.48
C VAL A 304 27.02 -37.50 -36.60
N PRO A 305 26.01 -37.92 -35.80
CA PRO A 305 24.69 -37.29 -35.82
C PRO A 305 24.79 -35.83 -35.38
N LEU A 306 24.03 -34.92 -36.00
CA LEU A 306 24.12 -33.47 -35.70
C LEU A 306 23.52 -33.05 -34.35
N GLU A 307 22.65 -33.86 -33.73
CA GLU A 307 21.92 -33.49 -32.52
C GLU A 307 22.83 -33.06 -31.33
N PRO A 308 23.92 -33.77 -30.99
CA PRO A 308 24.78 -33.37 -29.88
C PRO A 308 25.54 -32.06 -30.18
N CYS A 309 25.90 -31.83 -31.46
CA CYS A 309 26.60 -30.63 -31.89
C CYS A 309 25.69 -29.40 -31.82
N LEU A 310 24.44 -29.49 -32.29
CA LEU A 310 23.50 -28.37 -32.24
C LEU A 310 23.17 -27.97 -30.79
N CYS A 311 22.97 -28.95 -29.91
CA CYS A 311 22.82 -28.71 -28.46
C CYS A 311 24.05 -28.02 -27.86
N PHE A 312 25.27 -28.38 -28.29
CA PHE A 312 26.49 -27.73 -27.80
C PHE A 312 26.61 -26.27 -28.28
N PHE A 313 26.21 -25.97 -29.52
CA PHE A 313 26.15 -24.61 -30.06
C PHE A 313 25.10 -23.76 -29.32
N LEU A 314 23.88 -24.27 -29.13
CA LEU A 314 22.78 -23.55 -28.47
C LEU A 314 23.03 -23.26 -26.98
N VAL A 315 23.92 -24.02 -26.33
CA VAL A 315 24.27 -23.83 -24.90
C VAL A 315 25.48 -22.90 -24.73
N ASN A 316 26.42 -22.84 -25.68
CA ASN A 316 27.72 -22.19 -25.49
C ASN A 316 28.01 -21.01 -26.44
N CYS A 317 27.27 -20.83 -27.53
CA CYS A 317 27.42 -19.67 -28.43
C CYS A 317 26.39 -18.59 -28.11
N SER A 318 26.85 -17.36 -27.90
CA SER A 318 26.02 -16.19 -27.57
C SER A 318 25.27 -15.58 -28.76
N THR A 319 25.54 -16.04 -29.99
CA THR A 319 24.93 -15.55 -31.24
C THR A 319 24.52 -16.70 -32.15
N VAL A 320 23.33 -16.60 -32.75
CA VAL A 320 22.74 -17.65 -33.62
C VAL A 320 23.50 -17.74 -34.95
N ASP A 321 23.92 -16.59 -35.50
CA ASP A 321 24.60 -16.48 -36.79
C ASP A 321 26.12 -16.59 -36.69
N CYS A 322 26.62 -17.45 -35.81
CA CYS A 322 28.05 -17.72 -35.73
C CYS A 322 28.54 -18.29 -37.08
N SER A 323 29.47 -17.59 -37.72
CA SER A 323 30.02 -17.97 -39.02
C SER A 323 31.34 -18.72 -38.83
N HIS A 324 31.51 -19.83 -39.54
CA HIS A 324 32.76 -20.59 -39.56
C HIS A 324 33.93 -19.69 -40.01
N SER A 325 35.05 -19.73 -39.29
CA SER A 325 36.12 -18.72 -39.41
C SER A 325 36.84 -18.68 -40.76
N GLU A 326 36.83 -19.78 -41.51
CA GLU A 326 37.51 -19.89 -42.82
C GLU A 326 36.55 -19.80 -44.00
N THR A 327 35.30 -20.27 -43.84
CA THR A 327 34.33 -20.33 -44.94
C THR A 327 33.26 -19.26 -44.85
N GLY A 328 32.90 -18.78 -43.66
CA GLY A 328 31.76 -17.89 -43.44
C GLY A 328 30.42 -18.60 -43.22
N ALA A 329 30.37 -19.94 -43.37
CA ALA A 329 29.14 -20.73 -43.27
C ALA A 329 28.47 -20.62 -41.89
N THR A 330 27.15 -20.42 -41.87
CA THR A 330 26.33 -20.38 -40.64
C THR A 330 25.64 -21.73 -40.35
N PRO A 331 25.19 -22.00 -39.11
CA PRO A 331 24.35 -23.15 -38.79
C PRO A 331 23.09 -23.25 -39.66
N LEU A 332 22.52 -22.11 -40.07
CA LEU A 332 21.35 -22.08 -40.95
C LEU A 332 21.70 -22.54 -42.37
N MET A 333 22.81 -22.07 -42.96
CA MET A 333 23.30 -22.53 -44.27
C MET A 333 23.59 -24.03 -44.26
N MET A 334 24.27 -24.54 -43.24
CA MET A 334 24.61 -25.96 -43.12
C MET A 334 23.37 -26.85 -42.90
N SER A 335 22.37 -26.35 -42.18
CA SER A 335 21.08 -27.04 -42.02
C SER A 335 20.28 -27.05 -43.32
N ALA A 336 20.28 -25.93 -44.06
CA ALA A 336 19.63 -25.78 -45.36
C ALA A 336 20.27 -26.66 -46.45
N ALA A 337 21.60 -26.79 -46.47
CA ALA A 337 22.33 -27.70 -47.35
C ALA A 337 21.96 -29.19 -47.14
N ARG A 338 21.58 -29.55 -45.91
CA ARG A 338 21.29 -30.93 -45.49
C ARG A 338 19.80 -31.27 -45.44
N GLY A 339 18.90 -30.31 -45.65
CA GLY A 339 17.46 -30.51 -45.55
C GLY A 339 16.94 -30.67 -44.12
N PHE A 340 17.63 -30.12 -43.12
CA PHE A 340 17.26 -30.26 -41.71
C PHE A 340 16.17 -29.24 -41.29
N VAL A 341 14.97 -29.40 -41.85
CA VAL A 341 13.82 -28.48 -41.72
C VAL A 341 13.49 -28.13 -40.27
N THR A 342 13.48 -29.12 -39.35
CA THR A 342 13.15 -28.90 -37.93
C THR A 342 14.18 -28.00 -37.23
N GLN A 343 15.46 -28.19 -37.53
CA GLN A 343 16.57 -27.39 -37.00
C GLN A 343 16.58 -26.00 -37.64
N MET A 344 16.25 -25.88 -38.94
CA MET A 344 16.04 -24.59 -39.59
C MET A 344 14.90 -23.81 -38.94
N GLN A 345 13.75 -24.43 -38.67
CA GLN A 345 12.64 -23.81 -37.97
C GLN A 345 13.05 -23.30 -36.57
N GLN A 346 13.83 -24.10 -35.83
CA GLN A 346 14.38 -23.68 -34.54
C GLN A 346 15.32 -22.48 -34.69
N LEU A 347 16.31 -22.52 -35.59
CA LEU A 347 17.25 -21.43 -35.83
C LEU A 347 16.53 -20.14 -36.27
N LEU A 348 15.56 -20.23 -37.18
CA LEU A 348 14.72 -19.11 -37.60
C LEU A 348 13.85 -18.58 -36.45
N SER A 349 13.34 -19.45 -35.56
CA SER A 349 12.57 -19.03 -34.37
C SER A 349 13.41 -18.24 -33.35
N ILE A 350 14.72 -18.51 -33.29
CA ILE A 350 15.68 -17.81 -32.40
C ILE A 350 16.29 -16.58 -33.11
N GLY A 351 16.00 -16.39 -34.41
CA GLY A 351 16.31 -15.18 -35.17
C GLY A 351 17.54 -15.27 -36.08
N ALA A 352 17.85 -16.45 -36.62
CA ALA A 352 18.92 -16.62 -37.61
C ALA A 352 18.67 -15.78 -38.88
N ASP A 353 19.72 -15.12 -39.38
CA ASP A 353 19.70 -14.29 -40.57
C ASP A 353 19.65 -15.13 -41.86
N LEU A 354 18.59 -14.92 -42.64
CA LEU A 354 18.34 -15.54 -43.94
C LEU A 354 19.28 -15.03 -45.05
N ASN A 355 19.70 -13.77 -44.94
CA ASN A 355 20.38 -13.00 -45.99
C ASN A 355 21.91 -13.00 -45.84
N LYS A 356 22.43 -13.51 -44.73
CA LYS A 356 23.86 -13.71 -44.51
C LYS A 356 24.47 -14.54 -45.63
N ARG A 357 25.72 -14.23 -46.00
CA ARG A 357 26.43 -14.86 -47.12
C ARG A 357 27.72 -15.53 -46.67
N GLU A 358 27.99 -16.71 -47.21
CA GLU A 358 29.29 -17.37 -47.12
C GLU A 358 30.34 -16.63 -47.99
N SER A 359 31.64 -16.93 -47.85
CA SER A 359 32.73 -16.35 -48.64
C SER A 359 32.60 -16.51 -50.18
N ASN A 360 31.76 -17.43 -50.67
CA ASN A 360 31.40 -17.58 -52.09
C ASN A 360 30.17 -16.73 -52.52
N GLY A 361 29.57 -15.99 -51.59
CA GLY A 361 28.40 -15.15 -51.80
C GLY A 361 27.04 -15.85 -51.62
N TRP A 362 27.00 -17.14 -51.28
CA TRP A 362 25.76 -17.92 -51.17
C TRP A 362 25.02 -17.71 -49.84
N THR A 363 23.69 -17.60 -49.93
CA THR A 363 22.77 -17.57 -48.77
C THR A 363 22.32 -18.97 -48.38
N ALA A 364 21.62 -19.11 -47.24
CA ALA A 364 21.00 -20.38 -46.85
C ALA A 364 20.01 -20.91 -47.91
N LEU A 365 19.33 -20.02 -48.64
CA LEU A 365 18.44 -20.38 -49.74
C LEU A 365 19.20 -20.92 -50.95
N ASP A 366 20.37 -20.37 -51.25
CA ASP A 366 21.21 -20.84 -52.37
C ASP A 366 21.82 -22.20 -52.04
N PHE A 367 22.20 -22.44 -50.79
CA PHE A 367 22.54 -23.77 -50.29
C PHE A 367 21.40 -24.78 -50.44
N ALA A 368 20.17 -24.44 -50.03
CA ALA A 368 19.01 -25.31 -50.20
C ALA A 368 18.73 -25.65 -51.68
N LYS A 369 18.86 -24.66 -52.58
CA LYS A 369 18.74 -24.84 -54.04
C LYS A 369 19.84 -25.73 -54.62
N HIS A 370 21.10 -25.45 -54.28
CA HIS A 370 22.27 -26.18 -54.78
C HIS A 370 22.25 -27.65 -54.39
N PHE A 371 21.81 -27.96 -53.16
CA PHE A 371 21.67 -29.33 -52.67
C PHE A 371 20.26 -29.93 -52.87
N HIS A 372 19.41 -29.28 -53.68
CA HIS A 372 18.07 -29.73 -54.09
C HIS A 372 17.09 -30.09 -52.94
N GLN A 373 17.16 -29.34 -51.84
CA GLN A 373 16.37 -29.58 -50.63
C GLN A 373 15.00 -28.87 -50.70
N THR A 374 14.00 -29.48 -51.32
CA THR A 374 12.69 -28.85 -51.62
C THR A 374 11.98 -28.27 -50.39
N GLU A 375 11.83 -29.04 -49.31
CA GLU A 375 11.16 -28.56 -48.08
C GLU A 375 11.91 -27.40 -47.39
N ALA A 376 13.25 -27.39 -47.52
CA ALA A 376 14.08 -26.30 -47.01
C ALA A 376 13.94 -25.03 -47.88
N ILE A 377 13.81 -25.17 -49.19
CA ILE A 377 13.52 -24.05 -50.12
C ILE A 377 12.18 -23.43 -49.77
N ASP A 378 11.11 -24.24 -49.62
CA ASP A 378 9.76 -23.78 -49.31
C ASP A 378 9.72 -23.02 -47.97
N LEU A 379 10.39 -23.54 -46.94
CA LEU A 379 10.49 -22.88 -45.63
C LEU A 379 11.18 -21.50 -45.73
N LEU A 380 12.29 -21.42 -46.46
CA LEU A 380 13.09 -20.19 -46.60
C LEU A 380 12.39 -19.14 -47.49
N GLN A 381 11.65 -19.58 -48.51
CA GLN A 381 10.81 -18.72 -49.35
C GLN A 381 9.56 -18.22 -48.62
N PHE A 382 8.95 -19.03 -47.76
CA PHE A 382 7.84 -18.60 -46.93
C PHE A 382 8.27 -17.57 -45.87
N SER A 383 9.50 -17.69 -45.34
CA SER A 383 10.04 -16.75 -44.36
C SER A 383 10.52 -15.41 -44.94
N THR A 384 10.87 -15.35 -46.24
CA THR A 384 11.27 -14.09 -46.92
C THR A 384 10.08 -13.25 -47.41
N ASN A 385 8.88 -13.83 -47.57
CA ASN A 385 7.67 -13.10 -47.99
C ASN A 385 6.94 -12.38 -46.84
N LYS A 386 7.61 -12.07 -45.72
CA LYS A 386 7.02 -11.39 -44.55
C LYS A 386 7.42 -9.92 -44.37
N ASP A 387 8.26 -9.40 -45.26
CA ASP A 387 8.88 -8.09 -45.10
C ASP A 387 8.14 -6.98 -45.84
N ASP A 388 6.94 -6.64 -45.34
CA ASP A 388 6.41 -5.26 -45.41
C ASP A 388 7.04 -4.45 -44.25
N TYR A 389 8.38 -4.41 -44.22
CA TYR A 389 9.17 -3.63 -43.27
C TYR A 389 10.07 -2.66 -44.03
N VAL A 390 10.08 -1.40 -43.60
CA VAL A 390 11.11 -0.44 -43.98
C VAL A 390 12.43 -0.95 -43.40
N GLU A 391 13.45 -1.12 -44.24
CA GLU A 391 14.80 -1.50 -43.79
C GLU A 391 15.33 -0.43 -42.81
N PRO A 392 15.72 -0.80 -41.58
CA PRO A 392 16.47 0.09 -40.71
C PRO A 392 17.88 0.29 -41.27
N ASN A 393 18.46 1.48 -41.13
CA ASN A 393 19.85 1.71 -41.54
C ASN A 393 20.81 0.78 -40.77
N ASN A 394 21.93 0.37 -41.38
CA ASN A 394 22.94 -0.50 -40.74
C ASN A 394 23.35 -0.03 -39.33
N ASP A 395 23.41 1.29 -39.10
CA ASP A 395 23.71 1.89 -37.79
C ASP A 395 22.72 1.49 -36.69
N GLU A 396 21.45 1.26 -37.02
CA GLU A 396 20.40 0.88 -36.07
C GLU A 396 20.50 -0.59 -35.64
N GLU A 397 20.91 -1.48 -36.55
CA GLU A 397 21.10 -2.89 -36.23
C GLU A 397 22.32 -3.08 -35.30
N ASP A 398 23.40 -2.32 -35.53
CA ASP A 398 24.56 -2.30 -34.64
C ASP A 398 24.25 -1.63 -33.30
N LEU A 399 23.42 -0.58 -33.27
CA LEU A 399 22.89 -0.02 -32.02
C LEU A 399 22.00 -1.02 -31.27
N LEU A 400 21.21 -1.85 -31.97
CA LEU A 400 20.39 -2.90 -31.36
C LEU A 400 21.27 -4.02 -30.79
N LYS A 401 22.30 -4.45 -31.53
CA LYS A 401 23.31 -5.42 -31.07
C LYS A 401 24.05 -4.88 -29.84
N LEU A 402 24.51 -3.62 -29.87
CA LEU A 402 25.15 -2.96 -28.73
C LEU A 402 24.20 -2.85 -27.53
N PHE A 403 22.93 -2.48 -27.74
CA PHE A 403 21.91 -2.46 -26.70
C PHE A 403 21.76 -3.85 -26.06
N HIS A 404 21.66 -4.91 -26.86
CA HIS A 404 21.54 -6.29 -26.38
C HIS A 404 22.80 -6.80 -25.67
N HIS A 405 24.02 -6.44 -26.11
CA HIS A 405 25.28 -6.84 -25.48
C HIS A 405 25.62 -6.02 -24.23
N SER A 406 25.14 -4.77 -24.13
CA SER A 406 25.37 -3.88 -22.98
C SER A 406 24.36 -4.08 -21.84
N PHE A 407 23.31 -4.87 -22.05
CA PHE A 407 22.15 -4.97 -21.14
C PHE A 407 22.38 -5.87 -19.93
N ASP A 408 23.47 -5.61 -19.19
CA ASP A 408 23.86 -6.41 -18.03
C ASP A 408 22.98 -6.10 -16.80
N GLY A 409 21.74 -6.60 -16.88
CA GLY A 409 20.84 -6.95 -15.78
C GLY A 409 20.26 -5.83 -14.91
N GLN A 410 21.09 -4.92 -14.39
CA GLN A 410 20.74 -4.07 -13.23
C GLN A 410 21.16 -2.59 -13.34
N TRP A 411 22.21 -2.26 -14.09
CA TRP A 411 22.77 -0.88 -14.09
C TRP A 411 22.64 -0.13 -15.43
N GLY A 412 22.57 -0.84 -16.57
CA GLY A 412 22.42 -0.22 -17.90
C GLY A 412 21.14 0.61 -18.06
N ASP A 413 20.02 0.09 -17.54
CA ASP A 413 18.69 0.70 -17.60
C ASP A 413 18.69 2.14 -17.03
N LEU A 414 19.37 2.37 -15.91
CA LEU A 414 19.33 3.66 -15.20
C LEU A 414 19.95 4.80 -16.03
N LYS A 415 21.09 4.55 -16.68
CA LYS A 415 21.77 5.54 -17.53
C LYS A 415 20.97 5.90 -18.78
N LEU A 416 20.26 4.92 -19.35
CA LEU A 416 19.34 5.16 -20.47
C LEU A 416 18.11 5.96 -20.02
N ILE A 417 17.50 5.62 -18.88
CA ILE A 417 16.38 6.37 -18.29
C ILE A 417 16.79 7.83 -18.05
N MET A 418 17.98 8.07 -17.51
CA MET A 418 18.50 9.43 -17.33
C MET A 418 18.68 10.18 -18.64
N THR A 419 19.31 9.55 -19.64
CA THR A 419 19.53 10.18 -20.96
C THR A 419 18.21 10.58 -21.62
N LEU A 420 17.19 9.73 -21.51
CA LEU A 420 15.84 10.01 -21.99
C LEU A 420 15.14 11.10 -21.16
N LEU A 421 15.28 11.09 -19.83
CA LEU A 421 14.74 12.11 -18.94
C LEU A 421 15.34 13.50 -19.23
N HIS A 422 16.64 13.59 -19.49
CA HIS A 422 17.32 14.79 -19.97
C HIS A 422 16.70 15.28 -21.27
N HIS A 423 16.55 14.40 -22.28
CA HIS A 423 15.97 14.76 -23.57
C HIS A 423 14.55 15.34 -23.43
N ILE A 424 13.69 14.70 -22.62
CA ILE A 424 12.32 15.16 -22.32
C ILE A 424 12.35 16.53 -21.61
N CYS A 425 13.26 16.73 -20.66
CA CYS A 425 13.40 18.00 -19.93
C CYS A 425 14.01 19.14 -20.78
N SER A 426 14.84 18.83 -21.77
CA SER A 426 15.39 19.83 -22.69
C SER A 426 14.44 20.21 -23.84
N THR A 427 13.53 19.33 -24.25
CA THR A 427 12.62 19.56 -25.40
C THR A 427 11.28 20.18 -25.03
N SER A 428 10.84 20.06 -23.77
CA SER A 428 9.57 20.62 -23.29
C SER A 428 9.66 20.91 -21.79
N SER A 429 8.99 21.95 -21.31
CA SER A 429 8.81 22.25 -19.89
C SER A 429 7.42 21.88 -19.33
N ASP A 430 6.46 21.55 -20.19
CA ASP A 430 5.06 21.24 -19.81
C ASP A 430 4.80 19.73 -19.73
N GLY A 431 3.97 19.30 -18.78
CA GLY A 431 3.60 17.91 -18.55
C GLY A 431 4.53 17.16 -17.59
N ALA A 432 3.93 16.28 -16.80
CA ALA A 432 4.64 15.42 -15.84
C ALA A 432 5.22 14.17 -16.51
N VAL A 433 6.33 13.69 -15.97
CA VAL A 433 7.00 12.43 -16.36
C VAL A 433 6.70 11.35 -15.32
N LEU A 434 6.25 10.17 -15.75
CA LEU A 434 6.01 8.99 -14.92
C LEU A 434 6.97 7.86 -15.34
N ILE A 435 7.86 7.46 -14.45
CA ILE A 435 8.90 6.45 -14.70
C ILE A 435 8.53 5.16 -13.97
N PHE A 436 8.34 4.06 -14.69
CA PHE A 436 8.10 2.73 -14.13
C PHE A 436 9.39 1.95 -13.93
N LEU A 437 9.66 1.59 -12.67
CA LEU A 437 10.87 0.88 -12.24
C LEU A 437 10.52 -0.45 -11.53
N PRO A 438 11.46 -1.43 -11.51
CA PRO A 438 11.18 -2.78 -10.99
C PRO A 438 10.77 -2.82 -9.52
N GLY A 439 11.39 -1.98 -8.66
CA GLY A 439 11.10 -1.93 -7.23
C GLY A 439 11.82 -0.78 -6.51
N TYR A 440 11.73 -0.80 -5.17
CA TYR A 440 12.19 0.31 -4.31
C TYR A 440 13.69 0.65 -4.45
N GLU A 441 14.54 -0.37 -4.62
CA GLU A 441 16.00 -0.18 -4.73
C GLU A 441 16.36 0.64 -5.97
N GLU A 442 15.79 0.28 -7.12
CA GLU A 442 15.96 1.00 -8.39
C GLU A 442 15.35 2.42 -8.33
N ILE A 443 14.20 2.58 -7.67
CA ILE A 443 13.54 3.88 -7.47
C ILE A 443 14.41 4.83 -6.64
N VAL A 444 14.99 4.35 -5.55
CA VAL A 444 15.90 5.17 -4.73
C VAL A 444 17.20 5.45 -5.48
N ALA A 445 17.80 4.46 -6.14
CA ALA A 445 19.01 4.64 -6.92
C ALA A 445 18.85 5.74 -8.00
N LEU A 446 17.75 5.69 -8.77
CA LEU A 446 17.48 6.71 -9.78
C LEU A 446 17.23 8.09 -9.14
N ARG A 447 16.51 8.17 -8.01
CA ARG A 447 16.28 9.44 -7.31
C ARG A 447 17.58 10.08 -6.86
N GLU A 448 18.45 9.33 -6.19
CA GLU A 448 19.71 9.88 -5.69
C GLU A 448 20.61 10.33 -6.84
N HIS A 449 20.62 9.60 -7.96
CA HIS A 449 21.35 9.99 -9.16
C HIS A 449 20.80 11.29 -9.77
N ILE A 450 19.47 11.43 -9.91
CA ILE A 450 18.82 12.68 -10.36
C ILE A 450 19.16 13.86 -9.44
N LEU A 451 19.11 13.68 -8.11
CA LEU A 451 19.20 14.80 -7.17
C LEU A 451 20.62 15.19 -6.75
N ASN A 452 21.58 14.25 -6.77
CA ASN A 452 22.91 14.45 -6.19
C ASN A 452 24.04 14.36 -7.23
N GLU A 453 23.88 13.55 -8.28
CA GLU A 453 24.97 13.22 -9.21
C GLU A 453 24.86 13.98 -10.55
N ASP A 454 23.65 14.42 -10.92
CA ASP A 454 23.37 14.97 -12.24
C ASP A 454 23.45 16.50 -12.34
N LYS A 455 24.28 17.01 -13.26
CA LYS A 455 24.53 18.44 -13.45
C LYS A 455 23.31 19.24 -13.94
N MET A 456 22.38 18.65 -14.69
CA MET A 456 21.18 19.37 -15.18
C MET A 456 20.24 19.69 -14.01
N PHE A 457 20.00 18.71 -13.14
CA PHE A 457 19.08 18.84 -12.02
C PHE A 457 19.72 19.59 -10.85
N CYS A 458 21.01 19.40 -10.58
CA CYS A 458 21.75 20.14 -9.56
C CYS A 458 21.92 21.65 -9.87
N THR A 459 21.88 22.07 -11.14
CA THR A 459 21.97 23.51 -11.49
C THR A 459 20.65 24.26 -11.36
N HIS A 460 19.51 23.56 -11.48
CA HIS A 460 18.17 24.18 -11.43
C HIS A 460 17.20 23.36 -10.55
N PRO A 461 17.51 23.15 -9.25
CA PRO A 461 16.72 22.26 -8.38
C PRO A 461 15.27 22.74 -8.19
N GLU A 462 15.03 24.06 -8.20
CA GLU A 462 13.68 24.66 -8.09
C GLU A 462 12.78 24.36 -9.30
N SER A 463 13.34 23.99 -10.45
CA SER A 463 12.59 23.70 -11.68
C SER A 463 12.01 22.29 -11.74
N TYR A 464 12.38 21.40 -10.81
CA TYR A 464 12.03 19.98 -10.86
C TYR A 464 11.49 19.44 -9.53
N GLN A 465 10.43 18.65 -9.58
CA GLN A 465 9.84 18.00 -8.41
C GLN A 465 9.89 16.48 -8.55
N VAL A 466 10.88 15.84 -7.92
CA VAL A 466 11.09 14.38 -7.95
C VAL A 466 10.34 13.69 -6.80
N LEU A 467 9.34 12.88 -7.13
CA LEU A 467 8.44 12.21 -6.18
C LEU A 467 8.52 10.69 -6.31
N ILE A 468 8.50 9.97 -5.18
CA ILE A 468 8.43 8.50 -5.18
C ILE A 468 7.00 8.01 -4.99
N LEU A 469 6.59 7.04 -5.82
CA LEU A 469 5.33 6.32 -5.74
C LEU A 469 5.59 4.82 -5.55
N HIS A 470 5.77 4.39 -4.30
CA HIS A 470 5.94 2.98 -3.93
C HIS A 470 4.89 2.55 -2.89
N SER A 471 4.63 1.25 -2.76
CA SER A 471 3.83 0.68 -1.67
C SER A 471 4.37 1.11 -0.30
N ASP A 472 5.70 1.17 -0.19
CA ASP A 472 6.37 1.35 1.09
C ASP A 472 6.58 2.80 1.55
N VAL A 473 6.32 3.76 0.67
CA VAL A 473 6.64 5.19 0.85
C VAL A 473 5.53 5.97 1.55
N HIS A 474 5.92 7.11 2.14
CA HIS A 474 5.09 7.92 3.00
C HIS A 474 3.83 8.46 2.29
N THR A 475 2.72 8.56 3.03
CA THR A 475 1.41 8.93 2.46
C THR A 475 1.38 10.34 1.89
N LEU A 476 2.25 11.25 2.36
CA LEU A 476 2.33 12.61 1.82
C LEU A 476 2.83 12.63 0.37
N ASP A 477 3.89 11.88 0.04
CA ASP A 477 4.47 11.85 -1.31
C ASP A 477 3.46 11.31 -2.33
N ARG A 478 2.70 10.28 -1.93
CA ARG A 478 1.59 9.72 -2.70
C ARG A 478 0.45 10.73 -2.91
N LYS A 479 0.16 11.59 -1.93
CA LYS A 479 -0.80 12.71 -2.08
C LYS A 479 -0.25 13.82 -2.97
N MET A 480 1.06 14.11 -2.94
CA MET A 480 1.69 15.11 -3.80
C MET A 480 1.72 14.66 -5.26
N ALA A 481 2.04 13.39 -5.53
CA ALA A 481 2.11 12.85 -6.90
C ALA A 481 0.79 13.01 -7.69
N VAL A 482 -0.36 12.93 -7.00
CA VAL A 482 -1.70 13.11 -7.59
C VAL A 482 -2.05 14.57 -7.88
N LYS A 483 -1.49 15.53 -7.13
CA LYS A 483 -1.75 16.95 -7.36
C LYS A 483 -0.97 17.46 -8.59
N PRO A 484 -1.52 18.41 -9.37
CA PRO A 484 -0.75 19.09 -10.40
C PRO A 484 0.37 19.92 -9.74
N SER A 485 1.52 20.01 -10.40
CA SER A 485 2.63 20.85 -9.93
C SER A 485 2.43 22.33 -10.27
N PRO A 486 3.10 23.26 -9.56
CA PRO A 486 3.02 24.68 -9.86
C PRO A 486 3.52 25.02 -11.29
N PRO A 487 3.06 26.12 -11.89
CA PRO A 487 3.55 26.57 -13.20
C PRO A 487 5.08 26.75 -13.19
N GLY A 488 5.75 26.25 -14.24
CA GLY A 488 7.21 26.32 -14.37
C GLY A 488 8.00 25.22 -13.65
N ILE A 489 7.34 24.36 -12.84
CA ILE A 489 8.01 23.23 -12.17
C ILE A 489 7.58 21.91 -12.83
N ARG A 490 8.54 21.16 -13.39
CA ARG A 490 8.26 19.84 -13.95
C ARG A 490 8.22 18.76 -12.86
N LYS A 491 7.11 18.04 -12.81
CA LYS A 491 6.93 16.86 -11.96
C LYS A 491 7.56 15.61 -12.58
N ILE A 492 8.35 14.88 -11.79
CA ILE A 492 8.96 13.59 -12.15
C ILE A 492 8.55 12.58 -11.09
N ILE A 493 7.82 11.53 -11.49
CA ILE A 493 7.24 10.53 -10.58
C ILE A 493 7.93 9.19 -10.82
N LEU A 494 8.62 8.66 -9.81
CA LEU A 494 9.31 7.38 -9.86
C LEU A 494 8.43 6.30 -9.21
N SER A 495 7.92 5.35 -9.98
CA SER A 495 6.84 4.45 -9.59
C SER A 495 7.16 2.97 -9.79
N SER A 496 6.60 2.10 -8.95
CA SER A 496 6.42 0.68 -9.30
C SER A 496 5.11 0.48 -10.09
N ASN A 497 4.67 -0.77 -10.26
CA ASN A 497 3.33 -1.15 -10.74
C ASN A 497 2.16 -0.44 -10.04
N ILE A 498 2.36 0.22 -8.89
CA ILE A 498 1.33 1.00 -8.20
C ILE A 498 0.80 2.19 -9.03
N GLY A 499 1.57 2.69 -9.99
CA GLY A 499 1.14 3.69 -10.97
C GLY A 499 0.32 3.12 -12.15
N GLU A 500 0.31 1.79 -12.34
CA GLU A 500 -0.28 1.11 -13.50
C GLU A 500 -1.80 1.05 -13.43
N THR A 501 -2.35 0.76 -12.24
CA THR A 501 -3.81 0.71 -11.98
C THR A 501 -4.25 1.63 -10.83
N SER A 502 -3.48 1.71 -9.75
CA SER A 502 -4.02 2.08 -8.43
C SER A 502 -4.25 3.58 -8.17
N ILE A 503 -3.65 4.47 -8.97
CA ILE A 503 -3.65 5.92 -8.72
C ILE A 503 -3.90 6.66 -10.04
N THR A 504 -4.80 7.64 -10.05
CA THR A 504 -5.07 8.50 -11.21
C THR A 504 -4.32 9.81 -11.07
N ILE A 505 -3.40 10.06 -12.00
CA ILE A 505 -2.60 11.29 -12.10
C ILE A 505 -2.91 11.88 -13.48
N ASN A 506 -3.40 13.11 -13.52
CA ASN A 506 -4.05 13.69 -14.71
C ASN A 506 -3.09 14.50 -15.59
N ASP A 507 -1.99 14.99 -15.03
CA ASP A 507 -1.01 15.85 -15.68
C ASP A 507 0.19 15.09 -16.27
N VAL A 508 0.18 13.75 -16.22
CA VAL A 508 1.17 12.90 -16.89
C VAL A 508 1.02 13.01 -18.39
N VAL A 509 2.12 13.37 -19.06
CA VAL A 509 2.23 13.47 -20.53
C VAL A 509 3.32 12.54 -21.05
N PHE A 510 4.35 12.27 -20.25
CA PHE A 510 5.45 11.39 -20.61
C PHE A 510 5.47 10.18 -19.69
N VAL A 511 5.53 8.98 -20.24
CA VAL A 511 5.77 7.73 -19.52
C VAL A 511 7.09 7.14 -19.97
N ILE A 512 7.96 6.76 -19.04
CA ILE A 512 9.17 5.97 -19.29
C ILE A 512 8.95 4.60 -18.63
N ASP A 513 9.00 3.53 -19.39
CA ASP A 513 8.70 2.18 -18.93
C ASP A 513 9.90 1.25 -19.11
N SER A 514 10.48 0.80 -17.99
CA SER A 514 11.55 -0.21 -17.99
C SER A 514 11.09 -1.59 -18.46
N GLY A 515 9.78 -1.83 -18.61
CA GLY A 515 9.23 -3.14 -18.99
C GLY A 515 9.39 -4.22 -17.93
N ARG A 516 9.89 -3.87 -16.74
CA ARG A 516 10.28 -4.82 -15.68
C ARG A 516 9.46 -4.61 -14.42
N VAL A 517 9.36 -5.67 -13.61
CA VAL A 517 8.67 -5.68 -12.31
C VAL A 517 9.36 -6.68 -11.37
N LYS A 518 9.41 -6.38 -10.07
CA LYS A 518 9.78 -7.35 -9.02
C LYS A 518 8.52 -7.96 -8.41
N GLU A 519 8.25 -9.23 -8.71
CA GLU A 519 7.08 -9.96 -8.22
C GLU A 519 7.44 -10.96 -7.12
N LYS A 520 6.53 -11.15 -6.16
CA LYS A 520 6.69 -12.07 -5.03
C LYS A 520 6.08 -13.42 -5.39
N TYR A 521 6.94 -14.44 -5.52
CA TYR A 521 6.57 -15.83 -5.76
C TYR A 521 6.66 -16.61 -4.44
N PHE A 522 5.61 -17.33 -4.06
CA PHE A 522 5.66 -18.30 -2.96
C PHE A 522 6.03 -19.69 -3.49
N ASP A 523 7.11 -20.26 -3.00
CA ASP A 523 7.41 -21.67 -3.19
C ASP A 523 6.79 -22.50 -2.07
N ALA A 524 5.81 -23.33 -2.43
CA ALA A 524 5.09 -24.19 -1.50
C ALA A 524 5.90 -25.40 -1.00
N VAL A 525 7.08 -25.69 -1.57
CA VAL A 525 7.97 -26.77 -1.11
C VAL A 525 8.92 -26.28 -0.02
N SER A 526 9.68 -25.21 -0.28
CA SER A 526 10.57 -24.60 0.72
C SER A 526 9.84 -23.71 1.74
N HIS A 527 8.55 -23.41 1.52
CA HIS A 527 7.78 -22.39 2.23
C HIS A 527 8.42 -20.99 2.21
N THR A 528 9.23 -20.68 1.18
CA THR A 528 9.90 -19.38 1.06
C THR A 528 9.21 -18.44 0.08
N SER A 529 9.33 -17.13 0.34
CA SER A 529 8.97 -16.09 -0.63
C SER A 529 10.20 -15.65 -1.42
N THR A 530 10.22 -15.88 -2.73
CA THR A 530 11.26 -15.33 -3.61
C THR A 530 10.76 -14.03 -4.24
N LEU A 531 11.59 -12.98 -4.26
CA LEU A 531 11.32 -11.78 -5.05
C LEU A 531 12.08 -11.93 -6.37
N LYS A 532 11.37 -12.12 -7.48
CA LYS A 532 11.95 -12.36 -8.80
C LYS A 532 11.69 -11.15 -9.70
N MET A 533 12.71 -10.72 -10.43
CA MET A 533 12.54 -9.76 -11.52
C MET A 533 11.95 -10.50 -12.74
N SER A 534 10.84 -9.99 -13.27
CA SER A 534 10.14 -10.47 -14.46
C SER A 534 9.96 -9.32 -15.46
N TRP A 535 9.85 -9.68 -16.75
CA TRP A 535 9.26 -8.78 -17.75
C TRP A 535 7.75 -8.69 -17.51
N ILE A 536 7.17 -7.53 -17.76
CA ILE A 536 5.72 -7.31 -17.64
C ILE A 536 4.96 -7.98 -18.79
N SER A 537 3.63 -8.06 -18.65
CA SER A 537 2.74 -8.53 -19.71
C SER A 537 2.46 -7.45 -20.76
N LYS A 538 2.05 -7.84 -21.98
CA LYS A 538 1.59 -6.88 -23.00
C LYS A 538 0.39 -6.06 -22.53
N ALA A 539 -0.54 -6.67 -21.78
CA ALA A 539 -1.61 -5.95 -21.11
C ALA A 539 -1.08 -4.83 -20.17
N SER A 540 -0.04 -5.12 -19.38
CA SER A 540 0.62 -4.13 -18.52
C SER A 540 1.30 -3.01 -19.33
N VAL A 541 1.97 -3.34 -20.45
CA VAL A 541 2.54 -2.35 -21.39
C VAL A 541 1.45 -1.38 -21.86
N LEU A 542 0.29 -1.89 -22.28
CA LEU A 542 -0.84 -1.09 -22.73
C LEU A 542 -1.44 -0.23 -21.60
N GLN A 543 -1.53 -0.75 -20.37
CA GLN A 543 -1.98 0.03 -19.22
C GLN A 543 -1.02 1.16 -18.84
N ARG A 544 0.30 0.93 -18.92
CA ARG A 544 1.34 1.96 -18.71
C ARG A 544 1.28 3.03 -19.79
N LYS A 545 1.15 2.64 -21.07
CA LYS A 545 0.89 3.55 -22.20
C LYS A 545 -0.35 4.41 -21.96
N GLY A 546 -1.44 3.82 -21.48
CA GLY A 546 -2.68 4.50 -21.10
C GLY A 546 -2.55 5.51 -19.95
N ARG A 547 -1.37 5.70 -19.35
CA ARG A 547 -1.11 6.77 -18.37
C ARG A 547 -0.65 8.08 -19.00
N ALA A 548 -0.07 8.06 -20.20
CA ALA A 548 0.34 9.27 -20.92
C ALA A 548 -0.82 9.99 -21.63
N GLY A 549 -1.83 9.23 -22.11
CA GLY A 549 -2.90 9.74 -22.97
C GLY A 549 -4.19 10.20 -22.28
N ARG A 550 -4.18 10.46 -20.96
CA ARG A 550 -5.43 10.59 -20.17
C ARG A 550 -6.18 11.90 -20.35
N CYS A 551 -5.46 13.02 -20.45
CA CYS A 551 -6.06 14.36 -20.51
C CYS A 551 -5.67 15.14 -21.77
N ARG A 552 -4.64 14.69 -22.48
CA ARG A 552 -4.12 15.25 -23.75
C ARG A 552 -3.23 14.19 -24.44
N PRO A 553 -2.82 14.37 -25.70
CA PRO A 553 -1.77 13.55 -26.31
C PRO A 553 -0.52 13.49 -25.44
N GLY A 554 0.11 12.31 -25.39
CA GLY A 554 1.30 12.07 -24.60
C GLY A 554 2.15 10.94 -25.19
N TYR A 555 3.36 10.80 -24.68
CA TYR A 555 4.39 9.90 -25.18
C TYR A 555 4.67 8.80 -24.17
N CYS A 556 4.87 7.57 -24.64
CA CYS A 556 5.25 6.43 -23.82
C CYS A 556 6.48 5.76 -24.44
N PHE A 557 7.59 5.76 -23.70
CA PHE A 557 8.87 5.20 -24.11
C PHE A 557 9.09 3.86 -23.42
N HIS A 558 9.19 2.79 -24.20
CA HIS A 558 9.39 1.43 -23.70
C HIS A 558 10.86 1.02 -23.89
N LEU A 559 11.54 0.63 -22.80
CA LEU A 559 12.97 0.31 -22.81
C LEU A 559 13.23 -1.17 -23.13
N PHE A 560 12.58 -1.66 -24.19
CA PHE A 560 12.70 -3.02 -24.70
C PHE A 560 12.37 -3.07 -26.19
N SER A 561 12.98 -4.00 -26.93
CA SER A 561 12.79 -4.12 -28.39
C SER A 561 11.42 -4.72 -28.77
N ARG A 562 10.99 -4.53 -30.03
CA ARG A 562 9.77 -5.18 -30.58
C ARG A 562 9.83 -6.71 -30.48
N LEU A 563 11.02 -7.31 -30.63
CA LEU A 563 11.25 -8.75 -30.39
C LEU A 563 10.93 -9.11 -28.94
N ARG A 564 11.49 -8.39 -27.96
CA ARG A 564 11.19 -8.62 -26.54
C ARG A 564 9.69 -8.44 -26.23
N PHE A 565 9.02 -7.45 -26.84
CA PHE A 565 7.57 -7.25 -26.70
C PHE A 565 6.75 -8.43 -27.28
N ARG A 566 7.14 -8.97 -28.43
CA ARG A 566 6.51 -10.15 -29.04
C ARG A 566 6.56 -11.36 -28.10
N ASP A 567 7.69 -11.54 -27.41
CA ASP A 567 7.96 -12.65 -26.49
C ASP A 567 7.38 -12.44 -25.07
N MET A 568 6.79 -11.28 -24.76
CA MET A 568 6.09 -11.06 -23.48
C MET A 568 4.79 -11.87 -23.39
N LEU A 569 4.43 -12.27 -22.17
CA LEU A 569 3.11 -12.86 -21.90
C LEU A 569 2.01 -11.85 -22.22
N GLU A 570 0.88 -12.32 -22.77
CA GLU A 570 -0.23 -11.44 -23.15
C GLU A 570 -0.85 -10.75 -21.92
N PHE A 571 -1.06 -11.53 -20.84
CA PHE A 571 -1.71 -11.10 -19.59
C PHE A 571 -0.82 -11.38 -18.37
N PRO A 572 -1.00 -10.66 -17.25
CA PRO A 572 -0.28 -10.93 -16.02
C PRO A 572 -0.66 -12.29 -15.42
N VAL A 573 0.30 -12.95 -14.76
CA VAL A 573 0.05 -14.25 -14.10
C VAL A 573 -0.87 -14.04 -12.89
N PRO A 574 -1.98 -14.80 -12.75
CA PRO A 574 -2.93 -14.61 -11.65
C PRO A 574 -2.27 -14.80 -10.28
N GLN A 575 -2.60 -13.93 -9.33
CA GLN A 575 -2.02 -13.96 -7.99
C GLN A 575 -2.32 -15.28 -7.26
N LEU A 576 -3.47 -15.91 -7.55
CA LEU A 576 -3.88 -17.21 -7.02
C LEU A 576 -2.83 -18.31 -7.28
N LEU A 577 -2.03 -18.21 -8.35
CA LEU A 577 -0.97 -19.17 -8.67
C LEU A 577 0.33 -18.92 -7.90
N LEU A 578 0.50 -17.72 -7.34
CA LEU A 578 1.76 -17.19 -6.81
C LEU A 578 1.75 -16.98 -5.27
N MET A 579 0.57 -16.99 -4.65
CA MET A 579 0.37 -16.67 -3.23
C MET A 579 0.33 -17.92 -2.32
N PRO A 580 0.60 -17.76 -1.01
CA PRO A 580 0.28 -18.79 -0.01
C PRO A 580 -1.24 -19.03 0.06
N LEU A 581 -1.66 -20.30 0.12
CA LEU A 581 -3.07 -20.70 -0.01
C LEU A 581 -3.76 -21.07 1.31
N GLN A 582 -3.06 -21.08 2.45
CA GLN A 582 -3.57 -21.55 3.74
C GLN A 582 -4.88 -20.86 4.14
N GLY A 583 -4.96 -19.53 3.98
CA GLY A 583 -6.18 -18.77 4.24
C GLY A 583 -7.34 -19.16 3.32
N LEU A 584 -7.07 -19.35 2.02
CA LEU A 584 -8.10 -19.74 1.03
C LEU A 584 -8.56 -21.20 1.23
N CYS A 585 -7.65 -22.10 1.58
CA CYS A 585 -7.97 -23.50 1.91
C CYS A 585 -8.91 -23.59 3.12
N LEU A 586 -8.66 -22.81 4.18
CA LEU A 586 -9.54 -22.76 5.34
C LEU A 586 -10.92 -22.15 4.98
N GLN A 587 -10.91 -21.05 4.23
CA GLN A 587 -12.11 -20.38 3.72
C GLN A 587 -12.95 -21.25 2.78
N THR A 588 -12.31 -22.16 2.04
CA THR A 588 -12.96 -23.12 1.12
C THR A 588 -13.95 -24.00 1.87
N LYS A 589 -13.60 -24.51 3.06
CA LYS A 589 -14.52 -25.37 3.86
C LYS A 589 -15.72 -24.62 4.45
N LEU A 590 -15.74 -23.27 4.45
CA LEU A 590 -16.94 -22.47 4.77
C LEU A 590 -17.83 -22.22 3.54
N LEU A 591 -17.31 -22.37 2.32
CA LEU A 591 -17.98 -21.98 1.07
C LEU A 591 -18.43 -23.17 0.22
N ALA A 592 -17.66 -24.27 0.24
CA ALA A 592 -17.93 -25.51 -0.44
C ALA A 592 -18.92 -26.39 0.36
N PRO A 593 -19.58 -27.38 -0.29
CA PRO A 593 -20.29 -28.44 0.42
C PRO A 593 -19.35 -29.18 1.39
N SER A 594 -19.86 -29.69 2.51
CA SER A 594 -19.04 -30.34 3.55
C SER A 594 -18.20 -31.50 3.02
N SER A 595 -18.76 -32.33 2.13
CA SER A 595 -18.08 -33.47 1.49
C SER A 595 -17.10 -33.09 0.38
N CYS A 596 -16.96 -31.81 0.02
CA CYS A 596 -16.02 -31.36 -1.00
C CYS A 596 -14.60 -31.26 -0.43
N LEU A 597 -13.63 -31.90 -1.10
CA LEU A 597 -12.21 -31.66 -0.81
C LEU A 597 -11.82 -30.24 -1.25
N ILE A 598 -10.78 -29.70 -0.63
CA ILE A 598 -10.33 -28.32 -0.89
C ILE A 598 -9.76 -28.21 -2.32
N GLY A 599 -9.03 -29.23 -2.77
CA GLY A 599 -8.52 -29.34 -4.14
C GLY A 599 -9.63 -29.29 -5.20
N ASP A 600 -10.73 -30.02 -4.98
CA ASP A 600 -11.87 -30.12 -5.92
C ASP A 600 -12.71 -28.84 -6.01
N PHE A 601 -12.61 -27.95 -5.02
CA PHE A 601 -13.21 -26.63 -5.11
C PHE A 601 -12.27 -25.64 -5.83
N LEU A 602 -10.98 -25.65 -5.49
CA LEU A 602 -10.00 -24.76 -6.12
C LEU A 602 -9.71 -25.12 -7.59
N SER A 603 -9.89 -26.37 -7.99
CA SER A 603 -9.85 -26.80 -9.40
C SER A 603 -10.95 -26.18 -10.27
N LYS A 604 -11.98 -25.58 -9.67
CA LYS A 604 -13.05 -24.87 -10.36
C LYS A 604 -12.75 -23.39 -10.58
N ALA A 605 -11.59 -22.87 -10.18
CA ALA A 605 -11.22 -21.47 -10.43
C ALA A 605 -11.00 -21.19 -11.94
N PRO A 606 -11.04 -19.92 -12.40
CA PRO A 606 -10.77 -19.57 -13.79
C PRO A 606 -9.43 -20.13 -14.28
N GLN A 607 -8.37 -19.99 -13.47
CA GLN A 607 -7.09 -20.68 -13.64
C GLN A 607 -6.71 -21.34 -12.29
N PRO A 608 -6.81 -22.67 -12.17
CA PRO A 608 -6.56 -23.38 -10.91
C PRO A 608 -5.13 -23.26 -10.37
N PRO A 609 -4.95 -23.15 -9.04
CA PRO A 609 -3.63 -23.22 -8.42
C PRO A 609 -2.99 -24.62 -8.59
N PRO A 610 -1.64 -24.72 -8.60
CA PRO A 610 -0.97 -26.01 -8.69
C PRO A 610 -1.34 -26.94 -7.53
N ALA A 611 -1.71 -28.19 -7.83
CA ALA A 611 -2.17 -29.16 -6.83
C ALA A 611 -1.18 -29.31 -5.64
N ARG A 612 0.13 -29.36 -5.92
CA ARG A 612 1.19 -29.39 -4.89
C ARG A 612 1.11 -28.23 -3.89
N SER A 613 0.73 -27.04 -4.35
CA SER A 613 0.61 -25.83 -3.51
C SER A 613 -0.63 -25.92 -2.63
N VAL A 614 -1.74 -26.47 -3.14
CA VAL A 614 -2.95 -26.76 -2.36
C VAL A 614 -2.65 -27.82 -1.30
N SER A 615 -2.03 -28.95 -1.68
CA SER A 615 -1.68 -30.02 -0.74
C SER A 615 -0.73 -29.51 0.37
N SER A 616 0.30 -28.73 0.03
CA SER A 616 1.19 -28.10 1.01
C SER A 616 0.43 -27.19 1.98
N ALA A 617 -0.47 -26.33 1.47
CA ALA A 617 -1.30 -25.47 2.31
C ALA A 617 -2.25 -26.26 3.25
N VAL A 618 -2.86 -27.35 2.76
CA VAL A 618 -3.67 -28.26 3.58
C VAL A 618 -2.83 -28.94 4.66
N GLN A 619 -1.61 -29.38 4.34
CA GLN A 619 -0.71 -29.98 5.34
C GLN A 619 -0.29 -28.96 6.42
N VAL A 620 -0.07 -27.68 6.08
CA VAL A 620 0.16 -26.63 7.08
C VAL A 620 -1.08 -26.45 7.98
N LEU A 621 -2.29 -26.41 7.40
CA LEU A 621 -3.53 -26.31 8.18
C LEU A 621 -3.75 -27.51 9.12
N LYS A 622 -3.39 -28.72 8.70
CA LYS A 622 -3.37 -29.92 9.55
C LYS A 622 -2.34 -29.80 10.67
N LYS A 623 -1.11 -29.35 10.38
CA LYS A 623 -0.04 -29.13 11.39
C LYS A 623 -0.38 -28.10 12.46
N ILE A 624 -1.23 -27.11 12.15
CA ILE A 624 -1.72 -26.12 13.14
C ILE A 624 -3.05 -26.53 13.81
N ASP A 625 -3.50 -27.77 13.68
CA ASP A 625 -4.76 -28.30 14.21
C ASP A 625 -6.02 -27.58 13.68
N ALA A 626 -5.96 -26.91 12.52
CA ALA A 626 -7.14 -26.24 11.92
C ALA A 626 -8.00 -27.19 11.08
N LEU A 627 -7.39 -28.25 10.52
CA LEU A 627 -8.08 -29.30 9.76
C LEU A 627 -7.79 -30.68 10.35
N GLU A 628 -8.79 -31.56 10.29
CA GLU A 628 -8.65 -33.00 10.52
C GLU A 628 -8.02 -33.70 9.30
N GLN A 629 -7.70 -34.99 9.44
CA GLN A 629 -7.01 -35.73 8.37
C GLN A 629 -7.86 -35.90 7.10
N ASN A 630 -9.18 -35.85 7.23
CA ASN A 630 -10.17 -35.87 6.14
C ASN A 630 -10.49 -34.47 5.56
N GLU A 631 -9.71 -33.44 5.90
CA GLU A 631 -9.94 -32.03 5.52
C GLU A 631 -11.20 -31.37 6.13
N ASP A 632 -11.81 -31.95 7.17
CA ASP A 632 -12.87 -31.25 7.92
C ASP A 632 -12.31 -30.23 8.90
N LEU A 633 -13.09 -29.17 9.15
CA LEU A 633 -12.74 -28.11 10.09
C LEU A 633 -12.80 -28.64 11.53
N THR A 634 -11.71 -28.50 12.26
CA THR A 634 -11.74 -28.67 13.73
C THR A 634 -12.51 -27.51 14.36
N GLU A 635 -12.86 -27.64 15.64
CA GLU A 635 -13.38 -26.53 16.44
C GLU A 635 -12.42 -25.30 16.39
N LEU A 636 -11.10 -25.53 16.38
CA LEU A 636 -10.13 -24.46 16.17
C LEU A 636 -10.24 -23.89 14.75
N GLY A 637 -10.32 -24.73 13.71
CA GLY A 637 -10.50 -24.32 12.32
C GLY A 637 -11.68 -23.37 12.12
N TYR A 638 -12.84 -23.68 12.70
CA TYR A 638 -14.00 -22.78 12.68
C TYR A 638 -13.70 -21.42 13.34
N ARG A 639 -13.11 -21.40 14.55
CA ARG A 639 -12.74 -20.14 15.22
C ARG A 639 -11.69 -19.34 14.43
N LEU A 640 -10.75 -20.00 13.77
CA LEU A 640 -9.74 -19.34 12.93
C LEU A 640 -10.37 -18.74 11.67
N ALA A 641 -11.37 -19.39 11.09
CA ALA A 641 -12.05 -18.90 9.89
C ALA A 641 -12.98 -17.69 10.17
N ASP A 642 -13.52 -17.58 11.40
CA ASP A 642 -14.24 -16.39 11.87
C ASP A 642 -13.32 -15.14 12.02
N LEU A 643 -12.03 -15.33 12.30
CA LEU A 643 -11.09 -14.24 12.55
C LEU A 643 -10.60 -13.60 11.22
N PRO A 644 -10.52 -12.26 11.13
CA PRO A 644 -10.14 -11.57 9.90
C PRO A 644 -8.61 -11.46 9.71
N VAL A 645 -7.85 -12.50 10.06
CA VAL A 645 -6.38 -12.58 9.95
C VAL A 645 -5.97 -13.95 9.41
N GLU A 646 -4.70 -14.16 9.08
CA GLU A 646 -4.22 -15.48 8.65
C GLU A 646 -4.36 -16.53 9.78
N PRO A 647 -4.56 -17.83 9.47
CA PRO A 647 -4.86 -18.85 10.49
C PRO A 647 -3.81 -18.95 11.62
N GLN A 648 -2.53 -18.81 11.28
CA GLN A 648 -1.41 -18.78 12.23
C GLN A 648 -1.51 -17.59 13.21
N LEU A 649 -1.75 -16.39 12.68
CA LEU A 649 -1.97 -15.19 13.50
C LEU A 649 -3.27 -15.28 14.32
N GLY A 650 -4.32 -15.92 13.79
CA GLY A 650 -5.53 -16.23 14.55
C GLY A 650 -5.25 -17.17 15.73
N LYS A 651 -4.46 -18.22 15.53
CA LYS A 651 -4.05 -19.17 16.60
C LYS A 651 -3.23 -18.45 17.67
N MET A 652 -2.36 -17.51 17.27
CA MET A 652 -1.62 -16.62 18.17
C MET A 652 -2.55 -15.82 19.09
N VAL A 653 -3.58 -15.16 18.54
CA VAL A 653 -4.54 -14.34 19.30
C VAL A 653 -5.33 -15.21 20.29
N LEU A 654 -5.85 -16.35 19.83
CA LEU A 654 -6.60 -17.28 20.68
C LEU A 654 -5.71 -17.84 21.81
N CYS A 655 -4.44 -18.13 21.52
CA CYS A 655 -3.45 -18.51 22.53
C CYS A 655 -3.22 -17.37 23.54
N GLY A 656 -3.09 -16.12 23.08
CA GLY A 656 -2.97 -14.94 23.93
C GLY A 656 -4.15 -14.73 24.88
N VAL A 657 -5.39 -15.06 24.45
CA VAL A 657 -6.57 -15.08 25.35
C VAL A 657 -6.40 -16.14 26.46
N VAL A 658 -6.05 -17.38 26.09
CA VAL A 658 -5.94 -18.50 27.05
C VAL A 658 -4.75 -18.31 28.00
N LEU A 659 -3.63 -17.78 27.52
CA LEU A 659 -2.46 -17.43 28.35
C LEU A 659 -2.66 -16.16 29.19
N LYS A 660 -3.81 -15.48 29.05
CA LYS A 660 -4.12 -14.19 29.71
C LYS A 660 -3.08 -13.10 29.42
N CYS A 661 -2.57 -13.04 28.19
CA CYS A 661 -1.59 -12.05 27.71
C CYS A 661 -2.04 -11.35 26.40
N LEU A 662 -3.35 -11.11 26.25
CA LEU A 662 -3.96 -10.68 24.99
C LEU A 662 -3.43 -9.36 24.44
N ASP A 663 -3.19 -8.36 25.28
CA ASP A 663 -2.91 -6.98 24.86
C ASP A 663 -1.66 -6.84 23.97
N PRO A 664 -0.45 -7.30 24.38
CA PRO A 664 0.73 -7.25 23.53
C PRO A 664 0.57 -8.10 22.26
N ILE A 665 -0.02 -9.29 22.37
CA ILE A 665 -0.28 -10.18 21.22
C ILE A 665 -1.18 -9.52 20.18
N LEU A 666 -2.25 -8.85 20.62
CA LEU A 666 -3.19 -8.18 19.73
C LEU A 666 -2.52 -7.03 18.94
N THR A 667 -1.58 -6.31 19.55
CA THR A 667 -0.75 -5.31 18.85
C THR A 667 0.19 -5.96 17.84
N ILE A 668 0.95 -6.98 18.25
CA ILE A 668 1.92 -7.67 17.40
C ILE A 668 1.21 -8.28 16.18
N VAL A 669 0.11 -9.01 16.39
CA VAL A 669 -0.69 -9.60 15.31
C VAL A 669 -1.23 -8.56 14.34
N CYS A 670 -1.68 -7.39 14.81
CA CYS A 670 -2.17 -6.35 13.91
C CYS A 670 -1.05 -5.68 13.09
N ALA A 671 0.18 -5.62 13.63
CA ALA A 671 1.35 -5.17 12.88
C ALA A 671 1.77 -6.20 11.81
N LEU A 672 1.86 -7.48 12.16
CA LEU A 672 2.20 -8.57 11.24
C LEU A 672 1.14 -8.74 10.12
N ALA A 673 -0.16 -8.69 10.47
CA ALA A 673 -1.26 -8.91 9.54
C ALA A 673 -1.51 -7.78 8.53
N TYR A 674 -0.77 -6.67 8.60
CA TYR A 674 -0.93 -5.54 7.67
C TYR A 674 0.38 -5.18 6.97
N ARG A 675 1.29 -4.49 7.68
CA ARG A 675 2.55 -3.98 7.15
C ARG A 675 3.44 -3.48 8.28
N ASP A 676 4.75 -3.67 8.13
CA ASP A 676 5.75 -3.12 9.05
C ASP A 676 5.57 -1.57 9.16
N PRO A 677 5.41 -1.02 10.37
CA PRO A 677 5.25 0.43 10.57
C PRO A 677 6.55 1.21 10.39
N PHE A 678 7.73 0.57 10.42
CA PHE A 678 9.01 1.22 10.18
C PHE A 678 9.19 1.52 8.69
N ILE A 679 9.39 2.80 8.37
CA ILE A 679 9.70 3.30 7.03
C ILE A 679 11.21 3.16 6.80
N ILE A 680 11.60 2.65 5.63
CA ILE A 680 12.99 2.76 5.15
C ILE A 680 13.17 4.19 4.62
N PRO A 681 14.06 5.02 5.19
CA PRO A 681 14.26 6.37 4.71
C PRO A 681 14.90 6.37 3.32
N THR A 682 14.52 7.35 2.51
CA THR A 682 15.03 7.53 1.14
C THR A 682 16.53 7.86 1.15
N GLU A 683 16.97 8.75 2.04
CA GLU A 683 18.37 9.13 2.20
C GLU A 683 19.21 8.01 2.82
N ASN A 684 20.35 7.68 2.18
CA ASN A 684 21.27 6.65 2.65
C ASN A 684 21.87 6.97 4.04
N SER A 685 22.14 8.25 4.33
CA SER A 685 22.63 8.74 5.64
C SER A 685 21.72 8.32 6.80
N GLN A 686 20.40 8.37 6.57
CA GLN A 686 19.38 8.12 7.59
C GLN A 686 19.12 6.62 7.82
N LYS A 687 19.50 5.72 6.89
CA LYS A 687 19.26 4.27 7.01
C LYS A 687 19.87 3.67 8.28
N ARG A 688 21.08 4.10 8.67
CA ARG A 688 21.72 3.65 9.93
C ARG A 688 20.96 4.14 11.15
N SER A 689 20.47 5.38 11.13
CA SER A 689 19.63 5.96 12.20
C SER A 689 18.30 5.22 12.35
N ALA A 690 17.63 4.86 11.25
CA ALA A 690 16.38 4.09 11.28
C ALA A 690 16.57 2.69 11.89
N LEU A 691 17.67 1.99 11.54
CA LEU A 691 18.01 0.70 12.15
C LEU A 691 18.33 0.83 13.65
N ASN A 692 19.04 1.90 14.05
CA ASN A 692 19.29 2.21 15.45
C ASN A 692 18.01 2.52 16.23
N CYS A 693 17.04 3.22 15.63
CA CYS A 693 15.71 3.44 16.21
C CYS A 693 14.97 2.11 16.43
N ARG A 694 14.95 1.20 15.45
CA ARG A 694 14.34 -0.14 15.59
C ARG A 694 15.01 -0.95 16.72
N LYS A 695 16.35 -0.95 16.77
CA LYS A 695 17.13 -1.57 17.86
C LYS A 695 16.81 -0.98 19.24
N ARG A 696 16.65 0.34 19.35
CA ARG A 696 16.28 1.03 20.60
C ARG A 696 14.96 0.50 21.14
N PHE A 697 13.93 0.31 20.29
CA PHE A 697 12.65 -0.26 20.72
C PHE A 697 12.77 -1.73 21.15
N ALA A 698 13.63 -2.53 20.51
CA ALA A 698 13.90 -3.91 20.95
C ALA A 698 14.61 -3.97 22.33
N SER A 699 15.45 -2.99 22.67
CA SER A 699 16.17 -2.87 23.95
C SER A 699 16.78 -4.20 24.43
N ASN A 700 17.66 -4.81 23.62
CA ASN A 700 18.37 -6.06 23.92
C ASN A 700 17.49 -7.30 24.24
N SER A 701 16.18 -7.26 23.98
CA SER A 701 15.28 -8.42 24.11
C SER A 701 15.46 -9.50 23.02
N PHE A 702 16.38 -9.29 22.07
CA PHE A 702 16.60 -10.12 20.88
C PHE A 702 15.31 -10.44 20.08
N SER A 703 14.44 -9.44 19.94
CA SER A 703 13.13 -9.58 19.31
C SER A 703 12.73 -8.37 18.44
N ASP A 704 12.42 -8.63 17.17
CA ASP A 704 11.73 -7.66 16.30
C ASP A 704 10.26 -7.46 16.73
N HIS A 705 9.60 -8.51 17.24
CA HIS A 705 8.22 -8.42 17.75
C HIS A 705 8.10 -7.45 18.94
N MET A 706 9.12 -7.40 19.81
CA MET A 706 9.25 -6.39 20.87
C MET A 706 9.39 -4.97 20.28
N ALA A 707 10.17 -4.80 19.23
CA ALA A 707 10.33 -3.50 18.58
C ALA A 707 9.01 -2.98 18.01
N LEU A 708 8.21 -3.84 17.37
CA LEU A 708 6.87 -3.53 16.87
C LEU A 708 5.91 -3.11 18.02
N LEU A 709 5.87 -3.90 19.10
CA LEU A 709 5.04 -3.63 20.27
C LEU A 709 5.36 -2.27 20.91
N ARG A 710 6.65 -2.02 21.21
CA ARG A 710 7.09 -0.80 21.88
C ARG A 710 7.01 0.43 21.00
N ALA A 711 7.25 0.31 19.70
CA ALA A 711 7.03 1.41 18.76
C ALA A 711 5.55 1.85 18.75
N PHE A 712 4.60 0.90 18.78
CA PHE A 712 3.17 1.20 18.86
C PHE A 712 2.76 1.80 20.21
N GLN A 713 3.23 1.26 21.33
CA GLN A 713 2.95 1.79 22.68
C GLN A 713 3.48 3.22 22.85
N ALA A 714 4.72 3.48 22.41
CA ALA A 714 5.33 4.81 22.47
C ALA A 714 4.64 5.81 21.51
N TRP A 715 4.25 5.37 20.31
CA TRP A 715 3.44 6.19 19.39
C TRP A 715 2.08 6.56 20.01
N GLN A 716 1.40 5.61 20.66
CA GLN A 716 0.12 5.88 21.27
C GLN A 716 0.23 6.87 22.44
N LYS A 717 1.31 6.80 23.24
CA LYS A 717 1.59 7.82 24.25
C LYS A 717 1.82 9.19 23.60
N ALA A 718 2.66 9.27 22.56
CA ALA A 718 2.86 10.52 21.83
C ALA A 718 1.56 11.09 21.25
N ARG A 719 0.61 10.22 20.85
CA ARG A 719 -0.74 10.62 20.40
C ARG A 719 -1.63 11.14 21.54
N SER A 720 -1.62 10.50 22.72
CA SER A 720 -2.36 11.04 23.87
C SER A 720 -1.81 12.39 24.35
N ASP A 721 -0.54 12.63 24.08
CA ASP A 721 0.20 13.82 24.46
C ASP A 721 0.21 14.89 23.33
N GLY A 722 -0.38 14.60 22.15
CA GLY A 722 -0.57 15.54 21.04
C GLY A 722 0.65 15.82 20.14
N TRP A 723 1.66 14.94 20.12
CA TRP A 723 2.89 15.09 19.33
C TRP A 723 3.26 13.86 18.49
N GLU A 724 2.27 13.02 18.13
CA GLU A 724 2.49 11.77 17.40
C GLU A 724 3.15 11.95 16.04
N ARG A 725 2.89 13.06 15.35
CA ARG A 725 3.54 13.37 14.07
C ARG A 725 5.06 13.52 14.24
N THR A 726 5.47 14.36 15.20
CA THR A 726 6.88 14.57 15.55
C THR A 726 7.52 13.27 16.07
N PHE A 727 6.76 12.42 16.77
CA PHE A 727 7.23 11.09 17.18
C PHE A 727 7.49 10.18 15.97
N CYS A 728 6.55 10.12 15.03
CA CYS A 728 6.68 9.32 13.80
C CYS A 728 7.87 9.76 12.95
N GLU A 729 8.02 11.07 12.72
CA GLU A 729 9.13 11.67 11.98
C GLU A 729 10.49 11.34 12.64
N LYS A 730 10.62 11.49 13.97
CA LYS A 730 11.87 11.19 14.72
C LYS A 730 12.24 9.71 14.82
N ASN A 731 11.29 8.79 14.62
CA ASN A 731 11.50 7.35 14.80
C ASN A 731 11.37 6.54 13.50
N PHE A 732 11.22 7.21 12.35
CA PHE A 732 11.03 6.59 11.04
C PHE A 732 9.79 5.67 11.00
N LEU A 733 8.66 6.14 11.53
CA LEU A 733 7.41 5.38 11.60
C LEU A 733 6.30 6.00 10.75
N SER A 734 5.51 5.15 10.08
CA SER A 734 4.33 5.58 9.32
C SER A 734 3.12 5.82 10.22
N GLN A 735 2.73 7.09 10.41
CA GLN A 735 1.51 7.46 11.15
C GLN A 735 0.27 6.76 10.59
N ALA A 736 0.10 6.75 9.26
CA ALA A 736 -1.03 6.10 8.60
C ALA A 736 -1.04 4.57 8.82
N THR A 737 0.14 3.92 8.89
CA THR A 737 0.23 2.49 9.22
C THR A 737 -0.18 2.26 10.69
N MET A 738 0.28 3.10 11.62
CA MET A 738 -0.10 3.01 13.03
C MET A 738 -1.61 3.21 13.26
N ASP A 739 -2.24 4.18 12.58
CA ASP A 739 -3.69 4.39 12.63
C ASP A 739 -4.47 3.16 12.12
N ILE A 740 -3.99 2.50 11.07
CA ILE A 740 -4.60 1.26 10.56
C ILE A 740 -4.39 0.09 11.54
N ILE A 741 -3.20 -0.05 12.13
CA ILE A 741 -2.93 -1.06 13.17
C ILE A 741 -3.86 -0.86 14.38
N LEU A 742 -4.05 0.38 14.84
CA LEU A 742 -4.99 0.72 15.92
C LEU A 742 -6.43 0.36 15.55
N GLY A 743 -6.87 0.68 14.33
CA GLY A 743 -8.20 0.31 13.83
C GLY A 743 -8.40 -1.21 13.73
N MET A 744 -7.43 -1.95 13.20
CA MET A 744 -7.43 -3.41 13.14
C MET A 744 -7.48 -4.04 14.53
N ARG A 745 -6.70 -3.51 15.47
CA ARG A 745 -6.68 -3.92 16.88
C ARG A 745 -8.05 -3.74 17.53
N THR A 746 -8.69 -2.59 17.35
CA THR A 746 -10.06 -2.34 17.84
C THR A 746 -11.08 -3.30 17.22
N GLN A 747 -11.01 -3.54 15.91
CA GLN A 747 -11.91 -4.47 15.22
C GLN A 747 -11.73 -5.92 15.71
N LEU A 748 -10.48 -6.37 15.84
CA LEU A 748 -10.15 -7.74 16.24
C LEU A 748 -10.57 -8.00 17.69
N LEU A 749 -10.39 -7.04 18.60
CA LEU A 749 -10.97 -7.10 19.94
C LEU A 749 -12.51 -7.12 19.92
N GLY A 750 -13.14 -6.37 19.01
CA GLY A 750 -14.59 -6.42 18.78
C GLY A 750 -15.09 -7.80 18.36
N HIS A 751 -14.37 -8.47 17.45
CA HIS A 751 -14.66 -9.85 17.05
C HIS A 751 -14.49 -10.84 18.19
N LEU A 752 -13.41 -10.76 18.97
CA LEU A 752 -13.21 -11.62 20.16
C LEU A 752 -14.34 -11.45 21.18
N ARG A 753 -14.91 -10.25 21.31
CA ARG A 753 -16.11 -9.99 22.12
C ARG A 753 -17.37 -10.61 21.53
N ALA A 754 -17.59 -10.49 20.22
CA ALA A 754 -18.75 -11.07 19.53
C ALA A 754 -18.78 -12.60 19.58
N ILE A 755 -17.61 -13.24 19.50
CA ILE A 755 -17.43 -14.70 19.60
C ILE A 755 -17.45 -15.18 21.07
N GLY A 756 -17.28 -14.26 22.05
CA GLY A 756 -17.38 -14.54 23.48
C GLY A 756 -16.07 -14.90 24.18
N PHE A 757 -14.92 -14.76 23.51
CA PHE A 757 -13.58 -14.93 24.10
C PHE A 757 -13.18 -13.79 25.04
N VAL A 758 -13.79 -12.60 24.89
CA VAL A 758 -13.60 -11.46 25.80
C VAL A 758 -14.97 -10.93 26.22
N ARG A 759 -15.23 -10.88 27.52
CA ARG A 759 -16.51 -10.43 28.09
C ARG A 759 -16.45 -8.96 28.50
N ALA A 760 -17.63 -8.34 28.63
CA ALA A 760 -17.74 -6.94 29.07
C ALA A 760 -17.52 -6.78 30.58
N ARG A 761 -17.95 -7.77 31.39
CA ARG A 761 -17.85 -7.84 32.85
C ARG A 761 -17.78 -9.32 33.29
N GLY A 762 -17.19 -9.59 34.46
CA GLY A 762 -17.05 -10.93 35.04
C GLY A 762 -15.73 -11.64 34.66
N GLY A 763 -15.65 -12.95 34.86
CA GLY A 763 -14.52 -13.75 34.38
C GLY A 763 -14.39 -13.68 32.86
N SER A 764 -13.16 -13.77 32.34
CA SER A 764 -12.80 -13.46 30.95
C SER A 764 -13.10 -12.01 30.51
N ASP A 765 -13.19 -11.04 31.43
CA ASP A 765 -13.19 -9.62 31.04
C ASP A 765 -11.83 -9.16 30.49
N ILE A 766 -11.76 -7.92 30.00
CA ILE A 766 -10.53 -7.36 29.40
C ILE A 766 -9.36 -7.18 30.39
N ARG A 767 -9.57 -7.36 31.70
CA ARG A 767 -8.49 -7.37 32.71
C ARG A 767 -8.03 -8.80 32.98
N ASP A 768 -8.97 -9.74 33.13
CA ASP A 768 -8.66 -11.17 33.33
C ASP A 768 -7.85 -11.75 32.16
N VAL A 769 -8.22 -11.48 30.90
CA VAL A 769 -7.46 -11.93 29.71
C VAL A 769 -6.09 -11.24 29.53
N ASN A 770 -5.64 -10.44 30.50
CA ASN A 770 -4.41 -9.66 30.49
C ASN A 770 -3.56 -9.76 31.76
N LEU A 771 -3.89 -10.65 32.71
CA LEU A 771 -3.13 -10.81 33.96
C LEU A 771 -1.63 -11.09 33.74
N ASN A 772 -1.27 -11.79 32.67
CA ASN A 772 0.10 -12.16 32.32
C ASN A 772 0.72 -11.26 31.23
N SER A 773 0.08 -10.16 30.83
CA SER A 773 0.56 -9.32 29.71
C SER A 773 1.91 -8.64 29.95
N GLU A 774 2.33 -8.48 31.21
CA GLU A 774 3.68 -7.99 31.55
C GLU A 774 4.76 -9.09 31.50
N ASN A 775 4.41 -10.38 31.41
CA ASN A 775 5.37 -11.48 31.33
C ASN A 775 5.74 -11.75 29.86
N TRP A 776 6.98 -11.43 29.47
CA TRP A 776 7.42 -11.51 28.08
C TRP A 776 7.62 -12.94 27.58
N ALA A 777 8.01 -13.84 28.48
CA ALA A 777 8.13 -15.26 28.19
C ALA A 777 6.75 -15.91 27.91
N VAL A 778 5.71 -15.51 28.63
CA VAL A 778 4.32 -15.93 28.35
C VAL A 778 3.82 -15.33 27.02
N VAL A 779 4.20 -14.09 26.68
CA VAL A 779 3.90 -13.52 25.36
C VAL A 779 4.64 -14.30 24.25
N LYS A 780 5.92 -14.65 24.44
CA LYS A 780 6.66 -15.52 23.52
C LYS A 780 6.03 -16.90 23.35
N ALA A 781 5.45 -17.50 24.38
CA ALA A 781 4.73 -18.76 24.27
C ALA A 781 3.53 -18.65 23.28
N ALA A 782 2.78 -17.55 23.33
CA ALA A 782 1.76 -17.26 22.32
C ALA A 782 2.38 -17.03 20.92
N LEU A 783 3.49 -16.30 20.82
CA LEU A 783 4.21 -16.11 19.55
C LEU A 783 4.64 -17.45 18.93
N VAL A 784 5.25 -18.36 19.71
CA VAL A 784 5.64 -19.71 19.25
C VAL A 784 4.42 -20.49 18.78
N THR A 785 3.32 -20.48 19.53
CA THR A 785 2.07 -21.18 19.17
C THR A 785 1.49 -20.69 17.84
N GLY A 786 1.62 -19.39 17.55
CA GLY A 786 1.14 -18.77 16.32
C GLY A 786 2.08 -18.95 15.12
N ILE A 787 3.39 -18.78 15.33
CA ILE A 787 4.40 -18.76 14.26
C ILE A 787 4.82 -20.18 13.85
N TYR A 788 4.55 -21.22 14.66
CA TYR A 788 4.77 -22.61 14.30
C TYR A 788 4.18 -22.96 12.91
N PRO A 789 4.91 -23.60 11.98
CA PRO A 789 6.20 -24.28 12.13
C PRO A 789 7.47 -23.45 11.82
N ASN A 790 7.39 -22.11 11.75
CA ASN A 790 8.51 -21.26 11.33
C ASN A 790 9.58 -21.12 12.43
N LEU A 791 10.41 -22.16 12.56
CA LEU A 791 11.51 -22.26 13.52
C LEU A 791 12.88 -22.31 12.84
N ILE A 792 13.86 -21.71 13.51
CA ILE A 792 15.30 -21.76 13.19
C ILE A 792 16.03 -22.33 14.39
N LYS A 793 16.93 -23.27 14.13
CA LYS A 793 17.92 -23.77 15.09
C LYS A 793 19.23 -23.01 14.89
N VAL A 794 19.80 -22.55 16.00
CA VAL A 794 21.05 -21.80 16.06
C VAL A 794 22.16 -22.75 16.48
N ASN A 795 23.22 -22.89 15.68
CA ASN A 795 24.39 -23.66 16.09
C ASN A 795 25.35 -22.77 16.90
N LYS A 796 25.41 -22.93 18.23
CA LYS A 796 26.29 -22.12 19.10
C LYS A 796 27.78 -22.14 18.72
N LYS A 797 28.27 -23.21 18.08
CA LYS A 797 29.70 -23.34 17.72
C LYS A 797 30.07 -22.64 16.42
N SER A 798 29.15 -22.62 15.43
CA SER A 798 29.41 -22.03 14.11
C SER A 798 28.63 -20.75 13.83
N SER A 799 27.77 -20.32 14.76
CA SER A 799 26.77 -19.24 14.58
C SER A 799 25.86 -19.42 13.35
N LEU A 800 25.80 -20.64 12.81
CA LEU A 800 25.07 -20.96 11.59
C LEU A 800 23.60 -21.24 11.92
N LEU A 801 22.70 -20.59 11.17
CA LEU A 801 21.26 -20.74 11.31
C LEU A 801 20.75 -21.76 10.29
N SER A 802 19.93 -22.71 10.74
CA SER A 802 19.27 -23.69 9.87
C SER A 802 17.78 -23.83 10.22
N SER A 803 16.94 -24.04 9.21
CA SER A 803 15.55 -24.50 9.40
C SER A 803 15.45 -25.99 9.11
N LEU A 804 14.25 -26.56 9.22
CA LEU A 804 13.97 -27.93 8.79
C LEU A 804 14.23 -28.17 7.29
N MET A 805 14.06 -27.13 6.45
CA MET A 805 14.16 -27.22 4.99
C MET A 805 15.43 -26.57 4.43
N GLU A 806 15.98 -25.55 5.10
CA GLU A 806 17.08 -24.73 4.61
C GLU A 806 18.31 -24.85 5.53
N LYS A 807 19.40 -25.41 4.99
CA LYS A 807 20.63 -25.68 5.76
C LYS A 807 21.40 -24.42 6.16
N LYS A 808 21.25 -23.29 5.47
CA LYS A 808 21.97 -22.04 5.75
C LYS A 808 21.07 -20.82 5.54
N VAL A 809 20.74 -20.15 6.65
CA VAL A 809 19.84 -18.98 6.72
C VAL A 809 20.59 -17.78 7.30
N HIS A 810 20.18 -16.56 6.96
CA HIS A 810 20.72 -15.31 7.50
C HIS A 810 19.60 -14.41 8.03
N PHE A 811 19.91 -13.46 8.89
CA PHE A 811 18.95 -12.39 9.22
C PHE A 811 18.82 -11.40 8.07
N HIS A 812 17.59 -11.00 7.74
CA HIS A 812 17.35 -9.92 6.81
C HIS A 812 17.86 -8.58 7.39
N SER A 813 18.37 -7.68 6.54
CA SER A 813 19.00 -6.40 6.94
C SER A 813 18.12 -5.47 7.79
N THR A 814 16.80 -5.65 7.77
CA THR A 814 15.85 -4.90 8.60
C THR A 814 15.62 -5.50 10.00
N SER A 815 16.08 -6.73 10.27
CA SER A 815 15.95 -7.35 11.59
C SER A 815 16.95 -6.74 12.57
N VAL A 816 16.53 -6.53 13.81
CA VAL A 816 17.42 -6.08 14.90
C VAL A 816 18.58 -7.04 15.18
N LEU A 817 18.48 -8.30 14.76
CA LEU A 817 19.50 -9.35 14.91
C LEU A 817 20.55 -9.38 13.78
N SER A 818 20.38 -8.59 12.72
CA SER A 818 21.24 -8.64 11.53
C SER A 818 22.63 -8.01 11.71
N GLN A 819 22.76 -7.06 12.62
CA GLN A 819 24.00 -6.34 12.87
C GLN A 819 24.67 -6.90 14.12
N GLN A 820 25.80 -7.60 13.90
CA GLN A 820 26.73 -7.99 14.96
C GLN A 820 27.18 -6.75 15.77
N PRO A 821 27.49 -6.90 17.07
CA PRO A 821 28.24 -5.87 17.80
C PRO A 821 29.59 -5.64 17.10
N ASN A 822 30.11 -4.41 17.14
CA ASN A 822 31.42 -4.09 16.59
C ASN A 822 32.48 -4.98 17.24
N LYS A 823 33.45 -5.47 16.45
CA LYS A 823 34.55 -6.33 16.91
C LYS A 823 35.56 -5.65 17.86
N GLU A 824 35.35 -4.39 18.21
CA GLU A 824 36.32 -3.57 18.95
C GLU A 824 36.21 -3.75 20.48
N ASP A 825 35.06 -4.22 21.00
CA ASP A 825 34.80 -4.38 22.44
C ASP A 825 34.85 -5.83 22.95
N SER A 826 35.31 -6.79 22.14
CA SER A 826 35.40 -8.21 22.54
C SER A 826 36.71 -8.85 22.06
N PRO A 827 37.49 -9.52 22.95
CA PRO A 827 38.72 -10.18 22.53
C PRO A 827 38.42 -11.27 21.49
N ALA A 828 39.28 -11.35 20.48
CA ALA A 828 39.10 -12.24 19.35
C ALA A 828 39.15 -13.71 19.80
N GLU A 829 38.05 -14.45 19.55
CA GLU A 829 38.06 -15.81 18.97
C GLU A 829 36.66 -16.44 18.89
N ASN A 830 35.68 -15.96 19.68
CA ASN A 830 34.30 -16.45 19.63
C ASN A 830 33.34 -15.41 19.05
N GLY A 831 32.50 -15.82 18.10
CA GLY A 831 31.38 -15.01 17.60
C GLY A 831 30.31 -14.77 18.68
N PRO A 832 29.34 -13.87 18.44
CA PRO A 832 28.31 -13.53 19.43
C PRO A 832 27.48 -14.77 19.79
N ALA A 833 27.71 -15.32 20.98
CA ALA A 833 26.98 -16.46 21.49
C ALA A 833 25.53 -16.07 21.80
N PHE A 834 24.59 -16.50 20.98
CA PHE A 834 23.17 -16.35 21.28
C PHE A 834 22.80 -17.14 22.56
N PRO A 835 21.98 -16.57 23.47
CA PRO A 835 21.62 -17.23 24.72
C PRO A 835 20.95 -18.59 24.51
N THR A 836 20.05 -18.69 23.52
CA THR A 836 19.27 -19.90 23.23
C THR A 836 19.54 -20.47 21.84
N ASP A 837 19.23 -21.76 21.69
CA ASP A 837 19.40 -22.53 20.44
C ASP A 837 18.26 -22.36 19.44
N TRP A 838 17.20 -21.61 19.79
CA TRP A 838 15.96 -21.55 19.02
C TRP A 838 15.48 -20.13 18.76
N LEU A 839 14.93 -19.95 17.57
CA LEU A 839 14.42 -18.68 17.08
C LEU A 839 13.15 -18.89 16.24
N ILE A 840 12.15 -18.05 16.45
CA ILE A 840 10.95 -17.96 15.60
C ILE A 840 11.09 -16.81 14.60
N TYR A 841 10.48 -16.96 13.41
CA TYR A 841 10.47 -15.92 12.37
C TYR A 841 9.10 -15.83 11.69
N ASP A 842 8.68 -14.62 11.33
CA ASP A 842 7.42 -14.41 10.60
C ASP A 842 7.54 -14.88 9.13
N GLN A 843 8.51 -14.34 8.39
CA GLN A 843 8.67 -14.61 6.96
C GLN A 843 10.10 -15.03 6.60
N MET A 844 10.25 -16.07 5.76
CA MET A 844 11.50 -16.36 5.06
C MET A 844 11.45 -15.85 3.62
N SER A 845 12.45 -15.07 3.22
CA SER A 845 12.65 -14.57 1.86
C SER A 845 13.95 -15.11 1.25
N ARG A 846 13.87 -15.66 0.04
CA ARG A 846 15.03 -16.18 -0.70
C ARG A 846 15.50 -15.14 -1.72
N GLY A 847 16.77 -14.73 -1.61
CA GLY A 847 17.48 -13.96 -2.64
C GLY A 847 18.22 -14.90 -3.60
N HIS A 848 19.01 -14.34 -4.53
CA HIS A 848 19.67 -15.10 -5.61
C HIS A 848 20.41 -16.39 -5.18
N ARG A 849 21.04 -16.42 -4.00
CA ARG A 849 21.79 -17.61 -3.51
C ARG A 849 21.57 -17.95 -2.03
N MET A 850 20.75 -17.21 -1.29
CA MET A 850 20.64 -17.35 0.17
C MET A 850 19.21 -17.12 0.68
N ALA A 851 18.81 -17.91 1.67
CA ALA A 851 17.61 -17.67 2.48
C ALA A 851 17.89 -16.62 3.57
N SER A 852 16.94 -15.72 3.77
CA SER A 852 16.96 -14.67 4.80
C SER A 852 15.64 -14.66 5.58
N VAL A 853 15.68 -14.48 6.89
CA VAL A 853 14.48 -14.41 7.75
C VAL A 853 14.21 -13.00 8.26
N ARG A 854 12.92 -12.65 8.34
CA ARG A 854 12.38 -11.36 8.79
C ARG A 854 11.54 -11.53 10.04
N CYS A 855 11.46 -10.45 10.83
CA CYS A 855 10.77 -10.37 12.11
C CYS A 855 11.04 -11.56 13.03
N CYS A 856 12.23 -11.55 13.65
CA CYS A 856 12.78 -12.69 14.39
C CYS A 856 12.64 -12.51 15.91
N SER A 857 12.60 -13.61 16.67
CA SER A 857 12.72 -13.59 18.14
C SER A 857 13.37 -14.85 18.69
N LEU A 858 14.35 -14.67 19.58
CA LEU A 858 14.90 -15.79 20.36
C LEU A 858 13.86 -16.33 21.35
N VAL A 859 13.82 -17.65 21.48
CA VAL A 859 12.96 -18.41 22.39
C VAL A 859 13.74 -19.57 23.01
N THR A 860 13.28 -20.10 24.13
CA THR A 860 13.94 -21.23 24.81
C THR A 860 13.49 -22.59 24.30
N SER A 861 14.31 -23.62 24.51
CA SER A 861 13.99 -25.01 24.17
C SER A 861 12.72 -25.51 24.87
N VAL A 862 12.51 -25.13 26.13
CA VAL A 862 11.31 -25.48 26.91
C VAL A 862 10.06 -24.87 26.29
N THR A 863 10.13 -23.61 25.86
CA THR A 863 9.02 -22.93 25.18
C THR A 863 8.68 -23.63 23.85
N VAL A 864 9.68 -23.97 23.02
CA VAL A 864 9.43 -24.70 21.76
C VAL A 864 8.83 -26.09 22.02
N ALA A 865 9.29 -26.79 23.06
CA ALA A 865 8.81 -28.13 23.41
C ALA A 865 7.36 -28.17 23.91
N ILE A 866 6.88 -27.11 24.58
CA ILE A 866 5.49 -27.03 25.08
C ILE A 866 4.53 -26.52 24.01
N PHE A 867 4.94 -25.51 23.22
CA PHE A 867 4.04 -24.75 22.35
C PHE A 867 4.19 -25.03 20.84
N GLY A 868 5.31 -25.56 20.38
CA GLY A 868 5.50 -26.00 18.98
C GLY A 868 4.84 -27.36 18.72
N GLY A 869 4.63 -27.73 17.46
CA GLY A 869 4.08 -29.03 17.07
C GLY A 869 2.56 -29.18 17.25
N CYS A 870 2.02 -30.25 16.67
CA CYS A 870 0.60 -30.63 16.72
C CYS A 870 0.10 -30.92 18.16
N ALA A 871 -1.19 -30.73 18.42
CA ALA A 871 -1.81 -31.14 19.68
C ALA A 871 -1.95 -32.66 19.81
N ARG A 872 -2.10 -33.37 18.67
CA ARG A 872 -2.05 -34.84 18.58
C ARG A 872 -0.59 -35.25 18.31
N LEU A 873 0.08 -35.83 19.31
CA LEU A 873 1.43 -36.39 19.17
C LEU A 873 1.41 -37.64 18.26
N PRO A 874 2.44 -37.90 17.45
CA PRO A 874 2.56 -39.13 16.68
C PRO A 874 2.58 -40.38 17.59
N CYS A 875 2.08 -41.51 17.09
CA CYS A 875 2.20 -42.80 17.81
C CYS A 875 3.67 -43.23 18.03
N SER A 876 4.60 -42.66 17.26
CA SER A 876 6.05 -42.80 17.41
C SER A 876 6.66 -41.90 18.51
N ALA A 877 5.85 -41.22 19.31
CA ALA A 877 6.26 -40.68 20.62
C ALA A 877 6.47 -41.81 21.66
N SER A 878 7.13 -42.89 21.23
CA SER A 878 7.48 -44.09 21.99
C SER A 878 8.71 -43.82 22.84
N TYR A 879 8.72 -44.39 24.05
CA TYR A 879 9.94 -44.56 24.85
C TYR A 879 10.77 -45.71 24.26
N ASP A 880 11.50 -45.46 23.17
CA ASP A 880 12.43 -46.45 22.63
C ASP A 880 13.64 -46.61 23.56
N ASN A 881 13.54 -47.59 24.48
CA ASN A 881 14.58 -47.99 25.44
C ASN A 881 15.84 -48.62 24.77
N ALA A 882 16.12 -48.32 23.50
CA ALA A 882 16.89 -49.21 22.62
C ALA A 882 17.95 -48.51 21.73
N ALA A 883 18.72 -47.55 22.26
CA ALA A 883 20.14 -47.34 21.90
C ALA A 883 20.80 -46.13 22.58
N LEU A 884 21.32 -46.28 23.82
CA LEU A 884 22.49 -45.55 24.36
C LEU A 884 22.76 -45.99 25.82
N LYS A 885 23.49 -47.11 26.00
CA LYS A 885 23.74 -47.76 27.31
C LYS A 885 24.68 -46.99 28.28
N THR A 886 24.83 -45.66 28.14
CA THR A 886 25.82 -44.87 28.93
C THR A 886 25.38 -43.48 29.38
N LYS A 887 24.14 -43.02 29.12
CA LYS A 887 23.60 -41.76 29.69
C LYS A 887 22.10 -41.84 29.97
N GLU A 888 21.64 -41.27 31.08
CA GLU A 888 20.23 -41.26 31.55
C GLU A 888 19.30 -40.29 30.77
N LEU A 889 19.64 -40.01 29.51
CA LEU A 889 18.93 -39.06 28.66
C LEU A 889 17.85 -39.78 27.83
N ALA A 890 16.61 -39.30 27.95
CA ALA A 890 15.49 -39.69 27.10
C ALA A 890 15.36 -38.75 25.90
N GLU A 891 14.90 -39.30 24.77
CA GLU A 891 14.59 -38.57 23.55
C GLU A 891 13.09 -38.24 23.51
N MET A 892 12.73 -36.95 23.48
CA MET A 892 11.35 -36.49 23.35
C MET A 892 11.11 -35.90 21.96
N LYS A 893 10.23 -36.54 21.17
CA LYS A 893 9.85 -36.13 19.81
C LYS A 893 8.50 -35.39 19.84
N VAL A 894 8.48 -34.15 19.35
CA VAL A 894 7.28 -33.28 19.37
C VAL A 894 6.60 -33.18 18.00
N ASP A 895 7.40 -33.12 16.93
CA ASP A 895 6.98 -33.16 15.52
C ASP A 895 8.23 -33.54 14.69
N GLU A 896 8.08 -33.72 13.38
CA GLU A 896 9.18 -33.99 12.44
C GLU A 896 10.32 -32.96 12.58
N GLY A 897 11.47 -33.43 13.04
CA GLY A 897 12.67 -32.62 13.29
C GLY A 897 12.69 -31.82 14.61
N LEU A 898 11.66 -31.90 15.45
CA LEU A 898 11.66 -31.37 16.82
C LEU A 898 11.97 -32.47 17.83
N VAL A 899 13.27 -32.66 18.06
CA VAL A 899 13.83 -33.67 18.97
C VAL A 899 14.56 -32.99 20.13
N PHE A 900 14.17 -33.31 21.35
CA PHE A 900 14.77 -32.82 22.59
C PHE A 900 15.42 -33.98 23.36
N HIS A 901 16.62 -33.76 23.88
CA HIS A 901 17.33 -34.72 24.73
C HIS A 901 17.33 -34.16 26.15
N LEU A 902 16.68 -34.88 27.07
CA LEU A 902 16.39 -34.43 28.43
C LEU A 902 16.62 -35.60 29.40
N GLU A 903 16.83 -35.33 30.68
CA GLU A 903 16.75 -36.39 31.70
C GLU A 903 15.37 -37.05 31.69
N LYS A 904 15.32 -38.36 31.95
CA LYS A 904 14.09 -39.16 31.82
C LYS A 904 12.90 -38.61 32.62
N GLU A 905 13.13 -38.13 33.83
CA GLU A 905 12.11 -37.51 34.68
C GLU A 905 11.63 -36.16 34.10
N SER A 906 12.57 -35.28 33.73
CA SER A 906 12.28 -34.00 33.08
C SER A 906 11.49 -34.17 31.77
N ALA A 907 11.80 -35.19 30.96
CA ALA A 907 11.05 -35.52 29.75
C ALA A 907 9.60 -35.93 30.06
N GLY A 908 9.38 -36.78 31.07
CA GLY A 908 8.06 -37.21 31.51
C GLY A 908 7.19 -36.05 32.01
N LEU A 909 7.75 -35.19 32.87
CA LEU A 909 7.06 -34.00 33.40
C LEU A 909 6.69 -33.01 32.29
N LEU A 910 7.62 -32.73 31.37
CA LEU A 910 7.41 -31.79 30.26
C LEU A 910 6.33 -32.31 29.28
N PHE A 911 6.31 -33.61 29.03
CA PHE A 911 5.31 -34.28 28.21
C PHE A 911 3.91 -34.24 28.85
N GLU A 912 3.80 -34.55 30.15
CA GLU A 912 2.53 -34.47 30.88
C GLU A 912 2.01 -33.02 30.93
N PHE A 913 2.91 -32.07 31.17
CA PHE A 913 2.58 -30.65 31.20
C PHE A 913 2.09 -30.15 29.82
N ARG A 914 2.75 -30.56 28.73
CA ARG A 914 2.28 -30.32 27.35
C ARG A 914 0.87 -30.87 27.15
N GLN A 915 0.57 -32.09 27.58
CA GLN A 915 -0.79 -32.65 27.46
C GLN A 915 -1.83 -31.86 28.25
N LYS A 916 -1.50 -31.44 29.48
CA LYS A 916 -2.37 -30.59 30.32
C LYS A 916 -2.65 -29.25 29.64
N TRP A 917 -1.63 -28.59 29.10
CA TRP A 917 -1.76 -27.37 28.30
C TRP A 917 -2.69 -27.55 27.08
N GLN A 918 -2.44 -28.57 26.24
CA GLN A 918 -3.25 -28.79 25.04
C GLN A 918 -4.72 -29.10 25.36
N LYS A 919 -4.99 -29.85 26.45
CA LYS A 919 -6.35 -30.09 26.96
C LYS A 919 -7.03 -28.79 27.43
N LEU A 920 -6.31 -27.93 28.16
CA LEU A 920 -6.81 -26.61 28.58
C LEU A 920 -7.13 -25.70 27.38
N PHE A 921 -6.23 -25.62 26.40
CA PHE A 921 -6.43 -24.84 25.19
C PHE A 921 -7.68 -25.32 24.43
N ALA A 922 -7.76 -26.62 24.09
CA ALA A 922 -8.91 -27.17 23.37
C ALA A 922 -10.24 -26.98 24.11
N LYS A 923 -10.26 -27.11 25.45
CA LYS A 923 -11.42 -26.83 26.31
C LYS A 923 -11.90 -25.38 26.17
N ARG A 924 -10.97 -24.40 26.12
CA ARG A 924 -11.29 -22.97 25.96
C ARG A 924 -11.74 -22.61 24.55
N ILE A 925 -11.16 -23.21 23.51
CA ILE A 925 -11.58 -22.95 22.11
C ILE A 925 -13.03 -23.45 21.87
N ARG A 926 -13.40 -24.59 22.47
CA ARG A 926 -14.77 -25.14 22.37
C ARG A 926 -15.80 -24.36 23.20
N CYS A 927 -15.44 -23.90 24.40
CA CYS A 927 -16.38 -23.27 25.32
C CYS A 927 -15.77 -22.02 26.00
N PRO A 928 -15.61 -20.89 25.27
CA PRO A 928 -14.96 -19.69 25.80
C PRO A 928 -15.71 -19.04 26.97
N SER A 929 -17.02 -19.28 27.08
CA SER A 929 -17.88 -18.79 28.15
C SER A 929 -17.82 -19.61 29.45
N LYS A 930 -17.24 -20.82 29.43
CA LYS A 930 -17.19 -21.70 30.61
C LYS A 930 -16.17 -21.16 31.62
N PRO A 931 -16.50 -21.08 32.93
CA PRO A 931 -15.56 -20.61 33.95
C PRO A 931 -14.30 -21.48 34.02
N TRP A 932 -13.27 -20.94 34.67
CA TRP A 932 -12.03 -21.65 34.97
C TRP A 932 -12.25 -22.59 36.17
N SER A 933 -11.83 -23.85 36.06
CA SER A 933 -11.70 -24.75 37.21
C SER A 933 -10.32 -24.58 37.85
N GLN A 934 -10.15 -24.94 39.13
CA GLN A 934 -8.86 -24.82 39.83
C GLN A 934 -7.70 -25.41 39.02
N GLN A 935 -7.86 -26.63 38.50
CA GLN A 935 -6.89 -27.30 37.62
C GLN A 935 -6.52 -26.50 36.35
N ASP A 936 -7.40 -25.63 35.85
CA ASP A 936 -7.10 -24.78 34.68
C ASP A 936 -6.15 -23.64 35.07
N GLU A 937 -6.39 -23.02 36.24
CA GLU A 937 -5.55 -21.96 36.79
C GLU A 937 -4.22 -22.53 37.31
N ASP A 938 -4.20 -23.74 37.89
CA ASP A 938 -2.96 -24.43 38.33
C ASP A 938 -2.01 -24.71 37.15
N VAL A 939 -2.56 -25.16 36.01
CA VAL A 939 -1.80 -25.37 34.76
C VAL A 939 -1.26 -24.04 34.23
N LEU A 940 -2.06 -22.97 34.26
CA LEU A 940 -1.60 -21.64 33.84
C LEU A 940 -0.56 -21.05 34.81
N GLY A 941 -0.71 -21.24 36.12
CA GLY A 941 0.26 -20.80 37.13
C GLY A 941 1.59 -21.52 37.00
N THR A 942 1.57 -22.83 36.71
CA THR A 942 2.78 -23.62 36.39
C THR A 942 3.47 -23.11 35.12
N LEU A 943 2.69 -22.69 34.11
CA LEU A 943 3.22 -22.11 32.87
C LEU A 943 3.95 -20.79 33.14
N VAL A 944 3.37 -19.95 34.00
CA VAL A 944 3.98 -18.68 34.44
C VAL A 944 5.22 -18.93 35.30
N SER A 945 5.28 -19.98 36.13
CA SER A 945 6.49 -20.27 36.93
C SER A 945 7.64 -20.84 36.09
N VAL A 946 7.33 -21.70 35.10
CA VAL A 946 8.33 -22.20 34.13
C VAL A 946 8.98 -21.06 33.32
N SER A 947 8.29 -19.93 33.15
CA SER A 947 8.80 -18.75 32.44
C SER A 947 10.09 -18.14 33.04
N ILE A 948 10.43 -18.47 34.30
CA ILE A 948 11.70 -18.10 34.96
C ILE A 948 12.92 -18.69 34.20
N GLU A 949 12.73 -19.76 33.42
CA GLU A 949 13.78 -20.36 32.58
C GLU A 949 14.36 -19.38 31.55
N GLU A 950 13.60 -18.40 31.05
CA GLU A 950 14.15 -17.35 30.16
C GLU A 950 15.21 -16.49 30.88
N GLN A 951 15.00 -16.16 32.15
CA GLN A 951 15.95 -15.38 32.94
C GLN A 951 17.24 -16.18 33.17
N LYS A 952 17.12 -17.49 33.45
CA LYS A 952 18.26 -18.41 33.56
C LYS A 952 19.02 -18.56 32.25
N ALA A 953 18.32 -18.50 31.11
CA ALA A 953 18.93 -18.52 29.78
C ALA A 953 19.61 -17.19 29.39
N GLY A 954 19.55 -16.14 30.23
CA GLY A 954 20.14 -14.83 29.93
C GLY A 954 19.25 -13.92 29.05
N LEU A 955 17.97 -14.26 28.87
CA LEU A 955 17.00 -13.41 28.19
C LEU A 955 16.38 -12.42 29.19
N GLN A 956 16.45 -11.13 28.87
CA GLN A 956 15.92 -10.08 29.74
C GLN A 956 14.38 -10.04 29.71
N GLN A 957 13.77 -9.81 30.88
CA GLN A 957 12.34 -9.54 31.02
C GLN A 957 12.10 -8.01 30.92
N PRO A 958 11.60 -7.50 29.78
CA PRO A 958 11.28 -6.08 29.61
C PRO A 958 10.10 -5.65 30.49
N THR A 959 10.14 -4.41 30.99
CA THR A 959 9.02 -3.80 31.72
C THR A 959 8.08 -3.02 30.80
N GLY A 960 6.82 -2.88 31.24
CA GLY A 960 5.80 -2.03 30.63
C GLY A 960 5.21 -2.56 29.33
N ILE A 961 5.37 -3.85 29.04
CA ILE A 961 4.95 -4.47 27.78
C ILE A 961 3.46 -4.83 27.77
N GLY A 962 2.86 -5.00 28.95
CA GLY A 962 1.43 -5.19 29.15
C GLY A 962 0.65 -3.88 29.30
N GLN A 963 1.32 -2.72 29.23
CA GLN A 963 0.67 -1.42 29.34
C GLN A 963 -0.42 -1.27 28.30
N ARG A 964 -1.66 -1.20 28.80
CA ARG A 964 -2.86 -1.21 27.98
C ARG A 964 -3.02 0.13 27.23
N PRO A 965 -3.20 0.09 25.91
CA PRO A 965 -3.74 1.18 25.11
C PRO A 965 -4.95 1.86 25.76
N LYS A 966 -4.84 3.16 26.05
CA LYS A 966 -5.99 3.98 26.48
C LYS A 966 -7.10 3.81 25.44
N PRO A 967 -8.34 3.43 25.83
CA PRO A 967 -9.43 3.30 24.87
C PRO A 967 -9.77 4.67 24.29
N MET A 968 -9.98 4.74 22.97
CA MET A 968 -10.48 5.96 22.34
C MET A 968 -11.87 6.29 22.90
N SER A 969 -12.09 7.56 23.23
CA SER A 969 -13.42 8.08 23.55
C SER A 969 -14.32 8.03 22.33
N SER A 970 -15.64 7.96 22.54
CA SER A 970 -16.62 7.96 21.44
C SER A 970 -16.52 9.20 20.56
N GLU A 971 -16.09 10.34 21.12
CA GLU A 971 -15.80 11.56 20.37
C GLU A 971 -14.57 11.46 19.47
N GLU A 972 -13.55 10.70 19.85
CA GLU A 972 -12.33 10.50 19.03
C GLU A 972 -12.60 9.58 17.83
N VAL A 973 -13.49 8.60 17.98
CA VAL A 973 -13.96 7.75 16.87
C VAL A 973 -14.83 8.55 15.89
N LEU A 974 -15.63 9.49 16.40
CA LEU A 974 -16.33 10.49 15.58
C LEU A 974 -15.35 11.47 14.92
N LYS A 975 -14.31 11.95 15.63
CA LYS A 975 -13.24 12.78 15.03
C LYS A 975 -12.50 12.03 13.92
N MET A 976 -12.24 10.73 14.03
CA MET A 976 -11.72 9.90 12.92
C MET A 976 -12.67 9.87 11.72
N SER A 977 -13.97 9.74 11.96
CA SER A 977 -15.02 9.70 10.92
C SER A 977 -15.32 11.05 10.28
N VAL A 978 -14.89 12.15 10.92
CA VAL A 978 -14.99 13.54 10.43
C VAL A 978 -13.66 14.02 9.84
N MET A 979 -12.51 13.46 10.26
CA MET A 979 -11.19 13.75 9.69
C MET A 979 -11.05 13.21 8.26
N THR A 980 -11.70 12.11 7.90
CA THR A 980 -11.80 11.69 6.48
C THR A 980 -12.57 12.72 5.64
N ALA A 981 -13.64 13.32 6.17
CA ALA A 981 -14.37 14.40 5.50
C ALA A 981 -13.61 15.74 5.47
N LYS A 982 -12.85 16.09 6.53
CA LYS A 982 -12.04 17.32 6.60
C LYS A 982 -10.75 17.29 5.78
N ASN A 983 -10.24 16.10 5.43
CA ASN A 983 -9.06 15.96 4.55
C ASN A 983 -9.29 16.53 3.12
N SER A 984 -10.51 16.91 2.77
CA SER A 984 -10.84 17.66 1.54
C SER A 984 -10.71 19.19 1.67
N ARG A 985 -10.61 19.75 2.89
CA ARG A 985 -10.48 21.19 3.16
C ARG A 985 -9.13 21.59 3.79
N GLU A 986 -8.36 20.65 4.34
CA GLU A 986 -7.04 20.91 4.97
C GLU A 986 -5.86 20.90 3.97
N ALA A 987 -6.13 21.19 2.69
CA ALA A 987 -5.11 21.21 1.64
C ALA A 987 -4.25 22.49 1.60
N THR A 988 -4.57 23.51 2.42
CA THR A 988 -4.09 24.89 2.26
C THR A 988 -3.18 25.42 3.38
N VAL A 989 -2.83 24.61 4.40
CA VAL A 989 -2.28 25.11 5.70
C VAL A 989 -0.83 24.65 5.99
N ASN A 990 -0.08 24.11 5.03
CA ASN A 990 1.30 23.63 5.27
C ASN A 990 2.38 24.10 4.27
N ILE A 991 2.17 25.22 3.57
CA ILE A 991 3.21 25.83 2.71
C ILE A 991 4.23 26.67 3.53
N THR A 992 3.91 27.06 4.76
CA THR A 992 4.68 28.04 5.55
C THR A 992 5.71 27.47 6.55
N ARG A 993 6.08 26.18 6.47
CA ARG A 993 7.05 25.54 7.40
C ARG A 993 8.35 25.01 6.80
N LEU A 994 8.55 25.07 5.49
CA LEU A 994 9.81 24.63 4.83
C LEU A 994 10.85 25.75 4.66
N HIS A 995 10.50 27.01 4.95
CA HIS A 995 11.33 28.18 4.64
C HIS A 995 12.42 28.54 5.67
N ASN A 996 12.57 27.78 6.76
CA ASN A 996 13.45 28.15 7.89
C ASN A 996 14.76 27.34 8.00
N ASN A 997 15.04 26.37 7.12
CA ASN A 997 16.30 25.59 7.14
C ASN A 997 17.25 25.90 5.96
N LEU A 998 16.90 26.83 5.06
CA LEU A 998 17.76 27.27 3.96
C LEU A 998 18.61 28.52 4.29
N ILE A 999 18.27 29.25 5.37
CA ILE A 999 19.01 30.45 5.81
C ILE A 999 20.13 30.10 6.80
N LEU A 1000 20.93 29.09 6.45
CA LEU A 1000 22.20 28.76 7.13
C LEU A 1000 23.35 28.45 6.15
N ILE A 1001 23.10 28.50 4.83
CA ILE A 1001 24.10 28.19 3.79
C ILE A 1001 24.44 29.42 2.92
N LEU A 1002 23.58 30.44 2.87
CA LEU A 1002 23.77 31.68 2.11
C LEU A 1002 24.39 32.84 2.93
N PHE A 1003 25.33 32.53 3.83
CA PHE A 1003 26.03 33.55 4.65
C PHE A 1003 27.54 33.68 4.35
N SER A 1004 28.02 33.10 3.25
CA SER A 1004 29.46 32.90 3.03
C SER A 1004 30.07 33.65 1.84
N LEU A 1005 29.30 34.38 1.02
CA LEU A 1005 29.84 35.04 -0.17
C LEU A 1005 29.32 36.48 -0.40
N LEU A 1006 30.29 37.39 -0.23
CA LEU A 1006 30.53 38.63 -1.00
C LEU A 1006 29.72 39.90 -0.70
N LEU A 1007 30.42 40.76 0.03
CA LEU A 1007 30.31 42.23 0.10
C LEU A 1007 30.46 42.93 -1.28
N LEU A 1008 30.12 44.24 -1.28
CA LEU A 1008 30.46 45.32 -2.25
C LEU A 1008 29.43 45.62 -3.39
N PRO A 1009 29.39 46.88 -3.89
CA PRO A 1009 28.13 47.65 -3.92
C PRO A 1009 27.49 47.96 -5.30
N LEU A 1010 26.27 48.51 -5.23
CA LEU A 1010 25.43 48.96 -6.35
C LEU A 1010 25.87 50.28 -7.02
N PRO A 1011 25.66 50.44 -8.34
CA PRO A 1011 25.51 51.73 -9.03
C PRO A 1011 24.02 52.08 -9.37
N PRO A 1012 23.70 53.35 -9.72
CA PRO A 1012 22.32 53.88 -9.80
C PRO A 1012 21.65 53.86 -11.21
N PRO A 1013 20.34 54.20 -11.34
CA PRO A 1013 19.53 53.98 -12.55
C PRO A 1013 19.15 55.26 -13.36
N PRO A 1014 18.66 55.08 -14.60
CA PRO A 1014 17.61 55.91 -15.24
C PRO A 1014 16.40 55.06 -15.69
N ALA A 1015 15.12 55.42 -15.43
CA ALA A 1015 14.28 56.43 -16.12
C ALA A 1015 13.99 56.11 -17.62
N SER A 1016 12.78 56.20 -18.18
CA SER A 1016 11.42 56.52 -17.66
C SER A 1016 10.33 56.24 -18.73
N SER A 1017 9.04 56.45 -18.39
CA SER A 1017 7.81 56.39 -19.23
C SER A 1017 7.28 54.99 -19.62
N ALA A 1018 5.98 54.72 -19.79
CA ALA A 1018 4.70 55.11 -19.14
C ALA A 1018 3.58 54.68 -20.12
N GLY A 1019 2.60 53.85 -19.70
CA GLY A 1019 1.64 53.27 -20.67
C GLY A 1019 0.49 52.41 -20.12
N LEU A 1020 -0.07 52.79 -18.96
CA LEU A 1020 -1.42 52.42 -18.45
C LEU A 1020 -2.00 51.02 -18.73
N MET A 1021 -1.88 50.13 -17.74
CA MET A 1021 -2.94 49.19 -17.34
C MET A 1021 -2.95 49.11 -15.80
N LEU A 1022 -4.14 48.87 -15.22
CA LEU A 1022 -4.48 49.01 -13.79
C LEU A 1022 -3.40 48.49 -12.81
N PRO A 1023 -3.01 49.27 -11.76
CA PRO A 1023 -2.01 48.83 -10.81
C PRO A 1023 -2.54 47.67 -9.94
N VAL A 1024 -1.83 46.54 -9.99
CA VAL A 1024 -1.99 45.44 -9.04
C VAL A 1024 -1.67 45.99 -7.65
N PHE A 1025 -2.63 45.98 -6.72
CA PHE A 1025 -2.41 46.40 -5.34
C PHE A 1025 -1.28 45.58 -4.70
N SER A 1026 -0.14 46.24 -4.48
CA SER A 1026 1.04 45.65 -3.84
C SER A 1026 0.76 45.43 -2.35
N SER A 1027 0.26 44.23 -2.03
CA SER A 1027 0.32 43.50 -0.75
C SER A 1027 0.34 44.23 0.60
N VAL A 1028 -0.32 45.37 0.80
CA VAL A 1028 -0.41 46.00 2.14
C VAL A 1028 -1.06 45.03 3.16
N ARG A 1029 -0.49 44.91 4.37
CA ARG A 1029 -1.03 44.08 5.46
C ARG A 1029 -1.53 44.95 6.62
N TYR A 1030 -2.69 44.58 7.19
CA TYR A 1030 -3.37 45.34 8.23
C TYR A 1030 -3.57 44.51 9.49
N PHE A 1031 -3.19 45.04 10.66
CA PHE A 1031 -3.37 44.39 11.96
C PHE A 1031 -4.12 45.28 12.94
N ILE A 1032 -5.03 44.70 13.73
CA ILE A 1032 -5.66 45.37 14.86
C ILE A 1032 -4.78 45.20 16.10
N MET A 1033 -4.35 46.32 16.70
CA MET A 1033 -3.59 46.35 17.95
C MET A 1033 -4.50 46.81 19.08
N LYS A 1034 -4.60 46.02 20.16
CA LYS A 1034 -5.47 46.30 21.31
C LYS A 1034 -4.63 46.65 22.52
N SER A 1035 -4.80 47.86 23.05
CA SER A 1035 -4.13 48.29 24.29
C SER A 1035 -5.09 48.33 25.48
N SER A 1036 -4.58 48.07 26.67
CA SER A 1036 -5.35 48.08 27.92
C SER A 1036 -5.58 49.48 28.50
N ASN A 1037 -4.83 50.50 28.06
CA ASN A 1037 -4.97 51.89 28.51
C ASN A 1037 -4.68 52.90 27.39
N MET A 1038 -5.04 54.18 27.58
CA MET A 1038 -4.76 55.26 26.63
C MET A 1038 -3.30 55.72 26.64
N ARG A 1039 -2.67 55.68 27.82
CA ARG A 1039 -1.28 56.13 28.05
C ARG A 1039 -0.26 55.45 27.14
N ASN A 1040 -0.47 54.18 26.82
CA ASN A 1040 0.34 53.43 25.86
C ASN A 1040 0.28 54.05 24.44
N LEU A 1041 -0.89 54.50 23.99
CA LEU A 1041 -1.00 55.22 22.71
C LEU A 1041 -0.36 56.60 22.77
N GLU A 1042 -0.48 57.32 23.89
CA GLU A 1042 0.15 58.63 24.07
C GLU A 1042 1.67 58.52 23.98
N ILE A 1043 2.27 57.56 24.70
CA ILE A 1043 3.70 57.24 24.61
C ILE A 1043 4.07 56.87 23.16
N SER A 1044 3.26 56.05 22.50
CA SER A 1044 3.50 55.67 21.10
C SER A 1044 3.48 56.83 20.12
N ARG A 1045 2.56 57.78 20.31
CA ARG A 1045 2.41 58.98 19.46
C ARG A 1045 3.48 60.05 19.73
N GLN A 1046 4.11 60.02 20.90
CA GLN A 1046 5.20 60.92 21.30
C GLN A 1046 6.58 60.38 20.94
N LYS A 1047 6.81 59.07 21.12
CA LYS A 1047 8.12 58.42 20.92
C LYS A 1047 8.22 57.61 19.63
N GLU A 1048 7.16 57.55 18.83
CA GLU A 1048 7.08 56.80 17.56
C GLU A 1048 7.52 55.34 17.68
N ILE A 1049 7.15 54.70 18.80
CA ILE A 1049 7.41 53.29 19.10
C ILE A 1049 6.16 52.57 19.60
N TRP A 1050 6.12 51.25 19.45
CA TRP A 1050 5.11 50.37 20.05
C TRP A 1050 5.77 49.14 20.66
N SER A 1051 5.24 48.67 21.79
CA SER A 1051 5.60 47.38 22.38
C SER A 1051 4.40 46.42 22.27
N THR A 1052 4.65 45.19 21.83
CA THR A 1052 3.59 44.20 21.57
C THR A 1052 3.68 43.00 22.50
N SER A 1053 2.62 42.18 22.54
CA SER A 1053 2.63 40.92 23.29
C SER A 1053 3.54 39.89 22.60
N PRO A 1054 4.25 39.01 23.34
CA PRO A 1054 5.15 37.99 22.76
C PRO A 1054 4.52 37.06 21.71
N SER A 1055 3.20 36.86 21.78
CA SER A 1055 2.42 36.09 20.80
C SER A 1055 2.25 36.78 19.43
N ASN A 1056 2.59 38.07 19.33
CA ASN A 1056 2.43 38.90 18.15
C ASN A 1056 3.77 39.33 17.52
N GLU A 1057 4.87 39.34 18.27
CA GLU A 1057 6.22 39.70 17.78
C GLU A 1057 6.59 38.94 16.48
N ASN A 1058 6.54 37.61 16.51
CA ASN A 1058 6.85 36.77 15.36
C ASN A 1058 5.94 37.02 14.14
N LYS A 1059 4.70 37.48 14.36
CA LYS A 1059 3.75 37.80 13.28
C LYS A 1059 4.08 39.14 12.65
N LEU A 1060 4.28 40.18 13.46
CA LEU A 1060 4.56 41.54 13.02
C LEU A 1060 5.96 41.64 12.38
N THR A 1061 6.99 41.05 13.01
CA THR A 1061 8.34 40.96 12.42
C THR A 1061 8.33 40.23 11.09
N LYS A 1062 7.60 39.11 10.97
CA LYS A 1062 7.45 38.42 9.67
C LYS A 1062 6.65 39.25 8.66
N ALA A 1063 5.63 39.97 9.09
CA ALA A 1063 4.87 40.85 8.20
C ALA A 1063 5.73 41.98 7.63
N PHE A 1064 6.58 42.60 8.45
CA PHE A 1064 7.49 43.67 8.06
C PHE A 1064 8.61 43.19 7.12
N HIS A 1065 9.21 42.03 7.38
CA HIS A 1065 10.28 41.50 6.50
C HIS A 1065 9.76 40.94 5.18
N CYS A 1066 8.56 40.36 5.16
CA CYS A 1066 7.97 39.84 3.92
C CYS A 1066 7.28 40.91 3.07
N ASN A 1067 7.21 42.17 3.52
CA ASN A 1067 6.31 43.15 2.91
C ASN A 1067 6.64 44.61 3.27
N SER A 1068 6.81 45.47 2.27
CA SER A 1068 7.26 46.87 2.45
C SER A 1068 6.26 47.80 3.15
N PHE A 1069 5.02 47.37 3.35
CA PHE A 1069 3.95 48.16 3.98
C PHE A 1069 3.11 47.31 4.95
N VAL A 1070 3.26 47.59 6.25
CA VAL A 1070 2.45 47.04 7.34
C VAL A 1070 1.79 48.18 8.10
N ILE A 1071 0.46 48.14 8.21
CA ILE A 1071 -0.36 49.13 8.89
C ILE A 1071 -0.97 48.51 10.15
N LEU A 1072 -0.90 49.25 11.25
CA LEU A 1072 -1.36 48.88 12.57
C LEU A 1072 -2.49 49.83 12.99
N ILE A 1073 -3.69 49.29 13.18
CA ILE A 1073 -4.90 50.04 13.52
C ILE A 1073 -5.15 49.83 15.01
N PHE A 1074 -5.06 50.91 15.79
CA PHE A 1074 -5.05 50.83 17.24
C PHE A 1074 -6.44 50.97 17.84
N SER A 1075 -6.68 50.36 18.99
CA SER A 1075 -7.93 50.52 19.74
C SER A 1075 -7.68 50.22 21.23
N VAL A 1076 -8.27 51.04 22.11
CA VAL A 1076 -8.12 50.88 23.56
C VAL A 1076 -9.30 50.09 24.13
N GLN A 1077 -9.03 49.14 25.01
CA GLN A 1077 -10.05 48.34 25.68
C GLN A 1077 -11.05 49.24 26.43
N GLY A 1078 -12.34 49.03 26.20
CA GLY A 1078 -13.41 49.86 26.78
C GLY A 1078 -13.67 51.21 26.08
N SER A 1079 -12.80 51.68 25.18
CA SER A 1079 -12.99 52.99 24.50
C SER A 1079 -14.18 53.03 23.54
N GLY A 1080 -14.60 51.89 22.98
CA GLY A 1080 -15.62 51.84 21.92
C GLY A 1080 -15.18 52.41 20.57
N HIS A 1081 -13.88 52.72 20.41
CA HIS A 1081 -13.33 53.40 19.24
C HIS A 1081 -12.05 52.71 18.72
N PHE A 1082 -11.75 52.94 17.44
CA PHE A 1082 -10.40 52.79 16.90
C PHE A 1082 -9.68 54.13 17.03
N GLN A 1083 -8.48 54.13 17.61
CA GLN A 1083 -7.73 55.32 18.02
C GLN A 1083 -6.67 55.73 16.99
N GLY A 1084 -7.03 55.67 15.71
CA GLY A 1084 -6.12 55.93 14.60
C GLY A 1084 -5.24 54.73 14.22
N TYR A 1085 -4.31 54.96 13.29
CA TYR A 1085 -3.42 53.94 12.76
C TYR A 1085 -2.02 54.49 12.44
N ALA A 1086 -1.05 53.59 12.50
CA ALA A 1086 0.35 53.86 12.20
C ALA A 1086 0.93 52.82 11.23
N ARG A 1087 1.94 53.20 10.48
CA ARG A 1087 2.77 52.28 9.70
C ARG A 1087 3.91 51.77 10.57
N MET A 1088 4.18 50.47 10.51
CA MET A 1088 5.36 49.88 11.14
C MET A 1088 6.61 50.25 10.31
N THR A 1089 7.63 50.85 10.95
CA THR A 1089 8.85 51.36 10.29
C THR A 1089 10.13 50.60 10.69
N SER A 1090 10.11 49.81 11.76
CA SER A 1090 11.17 48.85 12.08
C SER A 1090 10.60 47.47 12.41
N ALA A 1091 11.47 46.45 12.42
CA ALA A 1091 11.17 45.15 12.99
C ALA A 1091 11.04 45.21 14.53
N VAL A 1092 10.51 44.15 15.15
CA VAL A 1092 10.45 44.03 16.62
C VAL A 1092 11.79 43.63 17.19
N HIS A 1093 12.33 44.47 18.08
CA HIS A 1093 13.58 44.28 18.81
C HIS A 1093 13.29 43.68 20.19
N MET A 1094 14.18 42.82 20.69
CA MET A 1094 14.06 42.12 21.99
C MET A 1094 14.37 43.00 23.21
N GLU A 1095 14.67 44.28 23.03
CA GLU A 1095 14.95 45.19 24.14
C GLU A 1095 13.66 45.69 24.80
N ASN A 1096 13.50 45.43 26.10
CA ASN A 1096 12.39 45.93 26.88
C ASN A 1096 12.60 47.42 27.18
N CYS A 1097 11.86 48.28 26.49
CA CYS A 1097 11.83 49.71 26.78
C CYS A 1097 11.15 49.96 28.15
N GLN A 1098 11.87 50.59 29.09
CA GLN A 1098 11.40 50.81 30.47
C GLN A 1098 10.25 51.83 30.60
N ASP A 1099 9.91 52.56 29.53
CA ASP A 1099 8.80 53.52 29.52
C ASP A 1099 7.40 52.87 29.60
N TRP A 1100 7.28 51.60 29.19
CA TRP A 1100 6.02 50.86 29.20
C TRP A 1100 5.80 50.27 30.60
N GLY A 1101 5.15 51.04 31.48
CA GLY A 1101 4.98 50.75 32.90
C GLY A 1101 4.09 49.54 33.29
N PHE A 1102 4.17 48.41 32.59
CA PHE A 1102 3.45 47.17 32.89
C PHE A 1102 4.27 45.92 32.55
N VAL A 1103 4.26 44.93 33.44
CA VAL A 1103 4.86 43.60 33.20
C VAL A 1103 3.92 42.80 32.28
N GLY A 1104 4.39 42.41 31.09
CA GLY A 1104 3.66 41.53 30.17
C GLY A 1104 3.67 41.93 28.70
N LEU A 1105 4.14 43.13 28.37
CA LEU A 1105 4.54 43.48 27.00
C LEU A 1105 5.98 43.01 26.75
N GLY A 1106 6.28 42.65 25.50
CA GLY A 1106 7.58 42.17 25.06
C GLY A 1106 8.28 43.17 24.16
N GLY A 1107 8.78 42.70 23.01
CA GLY A 1107 9.63 43.47 22.12
C GLY A 1107 9.02 44.76 21.58
N VAL A 1108 9.91 45.70 21.24
CA VAL A 1108 9.60 47.09 20.86
C VAL A 1108 10.00 47.35 19.41
N PHE A 1109 9.22 48.15 18.69
CA PHE A 1109 9.50 48.56 17.31
C PHE A 1109 9.03 49.98 17.02
N SER A 1110 9.54 50.57 15.95
CA SER A 1110 9.21 51.94 15.51
C SER A 1110 7.92 51.97 14.68
N VAL A 1111 7.11 53.01 14.89
CA VAL A 1111 5.83 53.25 14.19
C VAL A 1111 5.66 54.72 13.78
N GLU A 1112 5.38 54.93 12.50
CA GLU A 1112 5.05 56.23 11.90
C GLU A 1112 3.53 56.43 11.95
N TRP A 1113 3.04 57.32 12.81
CA TRP A 1113 1.60 57.56 12.99
C TRP A 1113 1.01 58.37 11.82
N ILE A 1114 0.28 57.71 10.93
CA ILE A 1114 -0.37 58.34 9.77
C ILE A 1114 -1.60 59.13 10.22
N HIS A 1115 -2.50 58.54 11.01
CA HIS A 1115 -3.70 59.20 11.51
C HIS A 1115 -3.88 58.98 13.01
N LYS A 1116 -4.16 60.08 13.74
CA LYS A 1116 -4.23 60.12 15.21
C LYS A 1116 -5.65 60.36 15.75
N GLU A 1117 -6.64 60.56 14.87
CA GLU A 1117 -8.05 60.75 15.24
C GLU A 1117 -8.76 59.43 15.52
N SER A 1118 -9.89 59.48 16.23
CA SER A 1118 -10.65 58.30 16.67
C SER A 1118 -11.94 58.08 15.88
N ILE A 1119 -12.19 56.84 15.45
CA ILE A 1119 -13.44 56.41 14.79
C ILE A 1119 -14.27 55.55 15.74
N SER A 1120 -15.54 55.90 15.91
CA SER A 1120 -16.51 55.13 16.69
C SER A 1120 -16.77 53.76 16.05
N PHE A 1121 -16.82 52.71 16.86
CA PHE A 1121 -17.19 51.37 16.38
C PHE A 1121 -18.58 51.35 15.72
N GLN A 1122 -19.47 52.29 16.05
CA GLN A 1122 -20.78 52.42 15.40
C GLN A 1122 -20.65 52.60 13.87
N CYS A 1123 -19.70 53.42 13.41
CA CYS A 1123 -19.41 53.64 12.00
C CYS A 1123 -18.86 52.37 11.31
N THR A 1124 -18.24 51.47 12.07
CA THR A 1124 -17.58 50.25 11.56
C THR A 1124 -18.46 49.00 11.60
N GLN A 1125 -19.72 49.10 12.04
CA GLN A 1125 -20.59 47.94 12.28
C GLN A 1125 -20.87 47.07 11.05
N HIS A 1126 -20.77 47.65 9.86
CA HIS A 1126 -20.98 46.99 8.57
C HIS A 1126 -19.71 46.26 8.06
N ILE A 1127 -18.55 46.52 8.66
CA ILE A 1127 -17.26 45.96 8.22
C ILE A 1127 -17.01 44.63 8.95
N LEU A 1128 -17.02 43.55 8.18
CA LEU A 1128 -16.76 42.18 8.63
C LEU A 1128 -15.37 41.74 8.15
N ASN A 1129 -14.67 40.91 8.94
CA ASN A 1129 -13.38 40.33 8.56
C ASN A 1129 -13.53 38.84 8.21
N PRO A 1130 -13.45 38.43 6.94
CA PRO A 1130 -13.51 37.02 6.53
C PRO A 1130 -12.43 36.15 7.17
N TRP A 1131 -11.25 36.73 7.48
CA TRP A 1131 -10.14 36.02 8.12
C TRP A 1131 -10.35 35.78 9.64
N ASN A 1132 -11.51 36.17 10.18
CA ASN A 1132 -11.93 35.94 11.57
C ASN A 1132 -13.40 35.47 11.64
N ASP A 1133 -13.76 34.47 10.85
CA ASP A 1133 -15.11 33.88 10.76
C ASP A 1133 -16.23 34.91 10.40
N ASN A 1134 -15.95 35.89 9.55
CA ASN A 1134 -16.86 37.00 9.21
C ASN A 1134 -17.36 37.81 10.43
N LYS A 1135 -16.59 37.86 11.53
CA LYS A 1135 -16.92 38.71 12.69
C LYS A 1135 -16.68 40.19 12.38
N LYS A 1136 -17.47 41.08 12.99
CA LYS A 1136 -17.28 42.54 12.91
C LYS A 1136 -15.87 42.95 13.36
N VAL A 1137 -15.21 43.86 12.64
CA VAL A 1137 -13.82 44.27 12.90
C VAL A 1137 -13.57 44.75 14.34
N GLN A 1138 -14.57 45.37 14.98
CA GLN A 1138 -14.53 45.80 16.37
C GLN A 1138 -14.27 44.66 17.39
N ILE A 1139 -14.63 43.41 17.05
CA ILE A 1139 -14.49 42.19 17.88
C ILE A 1139 -13.11 41.51 17.66
N SER A 1140 -12.19 42.16 16.96
CA SER A 1140 -10.84 41.67 16.72
C SER A 1140 -10.01 41.62 18.01
N ARG A 1141 -9.21 40.56 18.16
CA ARG A 1141 -8.23 40.37 19.24
C ARG A 1141 -6.95 41.18 18.97
N ASP A 1142 -6.07 41.31 19.96
CA ASP A 1142 -4.74 41.91 19.77
C ASP A 1142 -3.91 41.13 18.74
N GLY A 1143 -3.33 41.83 17.76
CA GLY A 1143 -2.57 41.24 16.65
C GLY A 1143 -3.42 40.40 15.69
N GLN A 1144 -4.73 40.65 15.63
CA GLN A 1144 -5.61 40.05 14.62
C GLN A 1144 -5.36 40.72 13.26
N GLU A 1145 -5.03 39.91 12.26
CA GLU A 1145 -4.90 40.38 10.88
C GLU A 1145 -6.28 40.58 10.23
N LEU A 1146 -6.40 41.62 9.41
CA LEU A 1146 -7.55 41.88 8.56
C LEU A 1146 -7.21 41.53 7.10
N GLU A 1147 -8.21 41.01 6.37
CA GLU A 1147 -8.11 40.88 4.91
C GLU A 1147 -7.81 42.25 4.26
N PRO A 1148 -6.95 42.34 3.23
CA PRO A 1148 -6.55 43.62 2.62
C PRO A 1148 -7.71 44.52 2.20
N GLN A 1149 -8.80 43.95 1.68
CA GLN A 1149 -10.01 44.70 1.32
C GLN A 1149 -10.72 45.24 2.57
N THR A 1150 -10.93 44.41 3.59
CA THR A 1150 -11.49 44.81 4.89
C THR A 1150 -10.65 45.89 5.58
N GLY A 1151 -9.33 45.74 5.57
CA GLY A 1151 -8.39 46.69 6.18
C GLY A 1151 -8.40 48.03 5.45
N HIS A 1152 -8.36 48.02 4.12
CA HIS A 1152 -8.47 49.23 3.31
C HIS A 1152 -9.84 49.92 3.52
N GLN A 1153 -10.95 49.18 3.52
CA GLN A 1153 -12.29 49.72 3.80
C GLN A 1153 -12.39 50.38 5.19
N LEU A 1154 -11.71 49.82 6.19
CA LEU A 1154 -11.65 50.41 7.54
C LEU A 1154 -10.81 51.70 7.58
N LEU A 1155 -9.73 51.80 6.78
CA LEU A 1155 -8.92 53.01 6.68
C LEU A 1155 -9.64 54.15 5.95
N MET A 1156 -10.37 53.84 4.87
CA MET A 1156 -11.18 54.81 4.11
C MET A 1156 -12.22 55.58 4.95
N LEU A 1157 -12.55 55.10 6.16
CA LEU A 1157 -13.41 55.83 7.09
C LEU A 1157 -12.71 57.04 7.75
N TRP A 1158 -11.38 57.05 7.87
CA TRP A 1158 -10.65 58.24 8.29
C TRP A 1158 -10.59 59.27 7.15
N ASP A 1159 -10.33 58.80 5.92
CA ASP A 1159 -10.31 59.68 4.73
C ASP A 1159 -11.67 60.37 4.52
N ARG A 1160 -12.79 59.64 4.70
CA ARG A 1160 -14.16 60.20 4.59
C ARG A 1160 -14.52 61.18 5.70
N ASN A 1161 -14.05 60.95 6.93
CA ASN A 1161 -14.27 61.89 8.03
C ASN A 1161 -13.55 63.23 7.81
N PHE A 1162 -12.57 63.30 6.89
CA PHE A 1162 -11.91 64.54 6.49
C PHE A 1162 -12.75 65.39 5.52
N GLU A 1163 -13.69 64.78 4.77
CA GLU A 1163 -14.60 65.48 3.84
C GLU A 1163 -15.93 65.89 4.49
N GLU A 1164 -16.42 65.18 5.53
CA GLU A 1164 -17.65 65.53 6.25
C GLU A 1164 -17.53 66.78 7.17
N GLY A 1165 -16.43 67.53 7.07
CA GLY A 1165 -16.30 68.89 7.61
C GLY A 1165 -17.20 69.93 6.91
N PHE A 1166 -17.84 69.58 5.79
CA PHE A 1166 -18.86 70.38 5.11
C PHE A 1166 -20.21 69.63 5.03
N LEU A 1167 -21.12 69.95 5.94
CA LEU A 1167 -22.56 69.63 5.89
C LEU A 1167 -23.27 70.43 4.74
N PRO A 1168 -24.53 70.14 4.32
CA PRO A 1168 -25.54 69.29 4.99
C PRO A 1168 -26.44 68.35 4.13
N SER A 1169 -27.07 67.39 4.81
CA SER A 1169 -28.49 66.96 4.66
C SER A 1169 -29.02 66.15 3.46
N THR A 1170 -30.14 65.46 3.75
CA THR A 1170 -31.19 64.87 2.87
C THR A 1170 -30.94 63.51 2.20
N VAL A 1171 -31.72 62.50 2.68
CA VAL A 1171 -32.52 61.50 1.91
C VAL A 1171 -31.78 60.73 0.79
N GLN A 1172 -31.68 59.40 0.83
CA GLN A 1172 -32.81 58.44 0.92
C GLN A 1172 -32.39 57.07 1.46
#